data_AF-A0A0J9EZA7-F1
#
_entry.id   AF-A0A0J9EZA7-F1
#
_cell.length_a   1.000
_cell.length_b   1.000
_cell.length_c   1.000
_cell.angle_alpha   90.00
_cell.angle_beta   90.00
_cell.angle_gamma   90.00
#
_symmetry.space_group_name_H-M   'P 1'
#
loop_
_entity.id
_entity.type
_entity.pdbx_description
1 polymer ?
#
loop_
_entity_poly.entity_id
_entity_poly.type
_entity_poly.pdbx_seq_one_letter_code
_entity_poly.pdbx_strand_id
1 'polypeptide(L)'
;MAVFFDKKYIRNSRYSIAMIVANAVQGDSRVLKTAFSLSKHGYRVHILGLNIVPETHIIDGYPFKITLIANPRFRMKKERVWWITPDTPNISLFIDRMVAAFLDAIQGEHYDFLHTHDMYGLPVGAKLREKCKIGETGWIHDLHEYVEGCTNLPEDTRAFLWEQEKDHIVKPDALTTVSPILSAIISAKYKLHPPSLVLNTPRLGDFDQFYPKSLRHALSIEDRIPLLVYNGGVKPPRGVQYAINALPLLPDAHLALVTNSTGEFIDELFSIAKNNGCEKRLHIHSFVPHYDVTSFIRDVTVGINPVTIYENSDLALPNKVFEYIHAGVPVVSTATTAMKDFVAKHDCGVTFPAGDVEGFADAVKRTLLRYPKGLLNAGQGSKLAQQYCWEEQEKVIFHLYEQIIAKNSLVSERIPVYALEPILHLPIHGANQPGTISRAISKLGFTAKHAALGKNNFRYKHDVSIASQKNSILAVSSYFQKQELSVYNTYHYHTRTLLHDKYFNYPAGLDLLLLKAMGKRVFYHFRGSEIRLSSIFKEATPYNYVDEQLSGIDETMPFCFDEADQRAFRNFVLGVCDRVFVNDPEVQCYVPNSLIVPRSIDIMQLACGQPKSIGSIPLIVHAPSRPEVKGSQYVLNAIEQLKQEGFSFEFTLVQNMPHEEAMAVYRKASIIVDQLRIGWYGVLAVEGMAMGKAVVSYIRNDLRHYLPYPPPLAYANPENIVDVLRYLLLNPDAVASYGEAGQKFSREYHNADTIAKNLIDIYRQPIQPIDPVAVANFIEFQMGKKSGGDQKDNINNNQINSITDSNLDEFYLFHQRKGDECLAKNDFESAFTHYKRSLELNPNNFLLISKIADYSTQNYVNVKFDSLLKTALHKALINVGKTGSVYHLFDSLSITRSKLMRAKLAAFKPSIKISHLNNSLINTNRQRKKIILLTCIWARPELTRIFLDYYRSLKKNLLDQVDLTMLAVGSEGEKSRQLCEQYGFEYYNFPNNPISDKWEYALQLTKSYNPDGVIIMGSDDFVNEQLILHYIQFLNEGVLFAGLTDSYFFDLQSTESLVHWKGYGAKIKDNGMPERLGETIGTGRLVSKKLLEMLDYSIWKDLEINKHLEIHVTHKLNEIDMLPVKYQHKIPVEIDGKFYYYGHLSLTMAELGAVAVGIKYPKGNLSRITNYLTSADAVEKINDPWLFLEQHFPKKTVDQLKDLSHLIIRSS
;
A
#
# COMPACT_ATOMS: atom_id res chain seq x y z
N MET A 1 6.17 -19.04 -18.02
CA MET A 1 5.49 -17.73 -17.99
C MET A 1 6.48 -16.72 -17.40
N ALA A 2 6.60 -15.53 -17.98
CA ALA A 2 7.52 -14.48 -17.55
C ALA A 2 6.74 -13.31 -16.94
N VAL A 3 7.39 -12.28 -16.38
CA VAL A 3 6.70 -10.98 -16.16
C VAL A 3 6.32 -10.42 -17.53
N PHE A 4 5.09 -10.69 -17.96
CA PHE A 4 4.47 -9.96 -19.05
C PHE A 4 3.80 -8.75 -18.43
N PHE A 5 4.29 -7.55 -18.73
CA PHE A 5 3.51 -6.35 -18.42
C PHE A 5 2.33 -6.31 -19.38
N ASP A 6 1.28 -7.08 -19.06
CA ASP A 6 0.07 -7.30 -19.85
C ASP A 6 -1.19 -7.09 -19.00
N LYS A 7 -2.36 -7.25 -19.64
CA LYS A 7 -3.66 -7.09 -18.95
C LYS A 7 -3.83 -8.03 -17.76
N LYS A 8 -3.30 -9.25 -17.85
CA LYS A 8 -3.44 -10.28 -16.82
C LYS A 8 -2.59 -9.92 -15.60
N TYR A 9 -1.35 -9.52 -15.80
CA TYR A 9 -0.45 -8.99 -14.77
C TYR A 9 -1.06 -7.77 -14.08
N ILE A 10 -1.60 -6.81 -14.86
CA ILE A 10 -2.27 -5.61 -14.31
C ILE A 10 -3.51 -5.99 -13.49
N ARG A 11 -4.35 -6.90 -14.00
CA ARG A 11 -5.54 -7.39 -13.29
C ARG A 11 -5.15 -8.04 -11.97
N ASN A 12 -4.15 -8.92 -12.00
CA ASN A 12 -3.69 -9.65 -10.83
C ASN A 12 -3.14 -8.73 -9.73
N SER A 13 -2.57 -7.57 -10.10
CA SER A 13 -2.06 -6.58 -9.14
C SER A 13 -3.08 -5.92 -8.23
N ARG A 14 -4.37 -6.16 -8.49
CA ARG A 14 -5.44 -5.73 -7.59
C ARG A 14 -5.53 -6.66 -6.38
N TYR A 15 -5.23 -7.94 -6.56
CA TYR A 15 -5.34 -8.94 -5.50
C TYR A 15 -4.16 -8.88 -4.52
N SER A 16 -4.47 -8.83 -3.23
CA SER A 16 -3.52 -8.95 -2.11
C SER A 16 -3.56 -10.36 -1.50
N ILE A 17 -2.37 -10.87 -1.17
CA ILE A 17 -2.16 -12.23 -0.63
C ILE A 17 -1.41 -12.12 0.69
N ALA A 18 -2.00 -12.67 1.76
CA ALA A 18 -1.31 -12.92 3.02
C ALA A 18 -0.78 -14.35 3.04
N MET A 19 0.54 -14.52 3.04
CA MET A 19 1.19 -15.82 3.22
C MET A 19 1.58 -15.99 4.69
N ILE A 20 1.08 -17.03 5.37
CA ILE A 20 1.31 -17.25 6.80
C ILE A 20 2.24 -18.44 6.99
N VAL A 21 3.33 -18.22 7.74
CA VAL A 21 4.31 -19.27 8.06
C VAL A 21 4.72 -19.22 9.53
N ALA A 22 5.00 -20.38 10.12
CA ALA A 22 5.42 -20.48 11.53
C ALA A 22 6.96 -20.44 11.70
N ASN A 23 7.68 -19.78 10.78
CA ASN A 23 9.14 -19.69 10.78
C ASN A 23 9.62 -18.26 10.43
N ALA A 24 10.94 -18.04 10.44
CA ALA A 24 11.54 -16.73 10.19
C ALA A 24 11.64 -16.34 8.70
N VAL A 25 11.01 -17.11 7.79
CA VAL A 25 11.03 -16.97 6.32
C VAL A 25 12.42 -17.20 5.69
N GLN A 26 13.48 -16.67 6.30
CA GLN A 26 14.84 -16.82 5.84
C GLN A 26 15.25 -18.30 5.79
N GLY A 27 15.68 -18.75 4.62
CA GLY A 27 16.03 -20.15 4.37
C GLY A 27 14.86 -21.04 3.91
N ASP A 28 13.62 -20.56 3.96
CA ASP A 28 12.46 -21.27 3.42
C ASP A 28 12.35 -21.06 1.91
N SER A 29 13.07 -21.88 1.15
CA SER A 29 13.11 -21.76 -0.30
C SER A 29 11.73 -21.96 -0.94
N ARG A 30 10.84 -22.78 -0.37
CA ARG A 30 9.53 -23.03 -0.97
C ARG A 30 8.63 -21.80 -0.84
N VAL A 31 8.54 -21.24 0.36
CA VAL A 31 7.71 -20.05 0.63
C VAL A 31 8.20 -18.87 -0.19
N LEU A 32 9.52 -18.62 -0.20
CA LEU A 32 10.10 -17.55 -0.99
C LEU A 32 9.85 -17.74 -2.48
N LYS A 33 10.07 -18.95 -3.01
CA LYS A 33 9.80 -19.24 -4.42
C LYS A 33 8.34 -19.03 -4.79
N THR A 34 7.40 -19.46 -3.95
CA THR A 34 5.96 -19.22 -4.16
C THR A 34 5.64 -17.73 -4.17
N ALA A 35 6.15 -16.96 -3.21
CA ALA A 35 5.96 -15.51 -3.14
C ALA A 35 6.52 -14.78 -4.38
N PHE A 36 7.72 -15.17 -4.81
CA PHE A 36 8.34 -14.66 -6.03
C PHE A 36 7.51 -14.98 -7.27
N SER A 37 7.02 -16.22 -7.42
CA SER A 37 6.17 -16.61 -8.55
C SER A 37 4.85 -15.83 -8.59
N LEU A 38 4.25 -15.54 -7.44
CA LEU A 38 3.04 -14.73 -7.34
C LEU A 38 3.32 -13.26 -7.67
N SER A 39 4.37 -12.67 -7.09
CA SER A 39 4.80 -11.29 -7.38
C SER A 39 5.14 -11.10 -8.86
N LYS A 40 5.83 -12.07 -9.47
CA LYS A 40 6.12 -12.13 -10.92
C LYS A 40 4.86 -12.08 -11.78
N HIS A 41 3.72 -12.60 -11.30
CA HIS A 41 2.43 -12.56 -12.00
C HIS A 41 1.55 -11.36 -11.59
N GLY A 42 2.12 -10.39 -10.86
CA GLY A 42 1.51 -9.11 -10.55
C GLY A 42 0.84 -9.06 -9.19
N TYR A 43 0.64 -10.18 -8.49
CA TYR A 43 -0.03 -10.21 -7.18
C TYR A 43 0.75 -9.41 -6.12
N ARG A 44 0.02 -8.73 -5.22
CA ARG A 44 0.62 -8.06 -4.06
C ARG A 44 0.77 -9.05 -2.93
N VAL A 45 2.01 -9.39 -2.58
CA VAL A 45 2.30 -10.44 -1.59
C VAL A 45 2.78 -9.80 -0.28
N HIS A 46 2.26 -10.33 0.82
CA HIS A 46 2.75 -10.06 2.17
C HIS A 46 2.99 -11.38 2.88
N ILE A 47 4.25 -11.67 3.20
CA ILE A 47 4.62 -12.82 4.02
C ILE A 47 4.65 -12.39 5.49
N LEU A 48 3.90 -13.11 6.32
CA LEU A 48 3.86 -12.94 7.77
C LEU A 48 4.52 -14.17 8.40
N GLY A 49 5.70 -13.97 8.95
CA GLY A 49 6.49 -15.00 9.63
C GLY A 49 6.67 -14.72 11.13
N LEU A 50 7.34 -15.62 11.84
CA LEU A 50 7.69 -15.45 13.26
C LEU A 50 9.15 -15.06 13.42
N ASN A 51 9.40 -13.99 14.17
CA ASN A 51 10.75 -13.52 14.46
C ASN A 51 11.46 -14.40 15.49
N ILE A 52 12.79 -14.43 15.44
CA ILE A 52 13.66 -15.10 16.41
C ILE A 52 13.99 -14.23 17.62
N VAL A 53 13.49 -12.98 17.64
CA VAL A 53 13.59 -12.03 18.76
C VAL A 53 12.18 -11.58 19.19
N PRO A 54 11.99 -11.04 20.41
CA PRO A 54 10.68 -10.65 20.93
C PRO A 54 10.19 -9.30 20.37
N GLU A 55 10.47 -9.01 19.10
CA GLU A 55 10.15 -7.77 18.42
C GLU A 55 9.62 -8.05 17.01
N THR A 56 8.76 -7.16 16.51
CA THR A 56 8.26 -7.23 15.15
C THR A 56 9.17 -6.44 14.21
N HIS A 57 9.68 -7.06 13.15
CA HIS A 57 10.61 -6.44 12.20
C HIS A 57 10.09 -6.58 10.77
N ILE A 58 10.30 -5.54 9.95
CA ILE A 58 10.03 -5.56 8.50
C ILE A 58 11.34 -5.84 7.78
N ILE A 59 11.31 -6.76 6.82
CA ILE A 59 12.47 -7.09 5.99
C ILE A 59 12.30 -6.43 4.63
N ASP A 60 13.22 -5.54 4.27
CA ASP A 60 13.34 -5.01 2.90
C ASP A 60 14.27 -5.89 2.03
N GLY A 61 14.43 -5.53 0.76
CA GLY A 61 15.30 -6.24 -0.18
C GLY A 61 14.58 -7.31 -1.00
N TYR A 62 13.29 -7.50 -0.73
CA TYR A 62 12.40 -8.36 -1.50
C TYR A 62 11.39 -7.52 -2.30
N PRO A 63 10.96 -8.00 -3.47
CA PRO A 63 9.96 -7.34 -4.32
C PRO A 63 8.53 -7.37 -3.72
N PHE A 64 8.35 -8.00 -2.57
CA PHE A 64 7.11 -8.13 -1.81
C PHE A 64 7.37 -7.83 -0.32
N LYS A 65 6.31 -7.57 0.45
CA LYS A 65 6.42 -7.21 1.87
C LYS A 65 6.69 -8.47 2.70
N ILE A 66 7.62 -8.40 3.65
CA ILE A 66 7.83 -9.44 4.67
C ILE A 66 7.80 -8.78 6.04
N THR A 67 6.95 -9.30 6.93
CA THR A 67 6.87 -8.88 8.33
C THR A 67 7.10 -10.09 9.23
N LEU A 68 8.18 -10.04 10.02
CA LEU A 68 8.45 -11.02 11.05
C LEU A 68 7.84 -10.53 12.37
N ILE A 69 6.79 -11.21 12.82
CA ILE A 69 6.06 -10.87 14.03
C ILE A 69 6.78 -11.41 15.26
N ALA A 70 6.80 -10.65 16.35
CA ALA A 70 7.34 -11.12 17.63
C ALA A 70 6.76 -12.49 18.01
N ASN A 71 7.62 -13.52 18.11
CA ASN A 71 7.16 -14.88 18.34
C ASN A 71 6.46 -15.01 19.71
N PRO A 72 5.16 -15.38 19.76
CA PRO A 72 4.41 -15.47 21.01
C PRO A 72 5.04 -16.38 22.07
N ARG A 73 5.85 -17.35 21.63
CA ARG A 73 6.60 -18.27 22.49
C ARG A 73 7.49 -17.54 23.49
N PHE A 74 8.10 -16.41 23.14
CA PHE A 74 8.95 -15.64 24.08
C PHE A 74 8.15 -15.14 25.27
N ARG A 75 6.99 -14.52 25.00
CA ARG A 75 6.08 -14.02 26.03
C ARG A 75 5.49 -15.16 26.86
N MET A 76 5.11 -16.26 26.23
CA MET A 76 4.57 -17.44 26.93
C MET A 76 5.59 -18.08 27.88
N LYS A 77 6.87 -18.17 27.48
CA LYS A 77 7.95 -18.65 28.35
C LYS A 77 8.15 -17.73 29.55
N LYS A 78 8.15 -16.41 29.33
CA LYS A 78 8.26 -15.41 30.39
C LYS A 78 7.10 -15.49 31.40
N GLU A 79 5.88 -15.70 30.89
CA GLU A 79 4.66 -15.88 31.70
C GLU A 79 4.52 -17.29 32.29
N ARG A 80 5.47 -18.20 32.01
CA ARG A 80 5.46 -19.62 32.44
C ARG A 80 4.22 -20.41 31.98
N VAL A 81 3.60 -20.01 30.87
CA VAL A 81 2.43 -20.68 30.27
C VAL A 81 2.74 -21.43 28.98
N TRP A 82 4.02 -21.43 28.56
CA TRP A 82 4.46 -22.21 27.38
C TRP A 82 4.35 -23.72 27.61
N TRP A 83 4.44 -24.18 28.86
CA TRP A 83 4.43 -25.59 29.24
C TRP A 83 3.12 -25.93 29.97
N ILE A 84 2.42 -26.99 29.57
CA ILE A 84 1.30 -27.59 30.33
C ILE A 84 1.88 -28.51 31.42
N THR A 85 2.86 -29.32 31.03
CA THR A 85 3.74 -30.11 31.89
C THR A 85 5.19 -29.79 31.49
N PRO A 86 6.22 -30.16 32.28
CA PRO A 86 7.62 -29.84 31.96
C PRO A 86 8.06 -30.17 30.53
N ASP A 87 7.47 -31.21 29.93
CA ASP A 87 7.84 -31.70 28.60
C ASP A 87 6.76 -31.47 27.53
N THR A 88 5.58 -30.94 27.91
CA THR A 88 4.44 -30.77 26.99
C THR A 88 4.15 -29.29 26.75
N PRO A 89 4.42 -28.76 25.54
CA PRO A 89 4.12 -27.37 25.23
C PRO A 89 2.61 -27.12 25.03
N ASN A 90 2.15 -25.93 25.41
CA ASN A 90 0.76 -25.49 25.22
C ASN A 90 0.54 -24.98 23.79
N ILE A 91 0.46 -25.90 22.83
CA ILE A 91 0.35 -25.60 21.39
C ILE A 91 -0.98 -24.89 21.06
N SER A 92 -2.07 -25.24 21.73
CA SER A 92 -3.37 -24.58 21.54
C SER A 92 -3.28 -23.08 21.85
N LEU A 93 -2.74 -22.72 23.03
CA LEU A 93 -2.52 -21.32 23.42
C LEU A 93 -1.51 -20.63 22.50
N PHE A 94 -0.50 -21.35 22.01
CA PHE A 94 0.47 -20.81 21.06
C PHE A 94 -0.20 -20.39 19.75
N ILE A 95 -1.05 -21.24 19.18
CA ILE A 95 -1.85 -20.92 17.98
C ILE A 95 -2.77 -19.72 18.24
N ASP A 96 -3.46 -19.68 19.38
CA ASP A 96 -4.35 -18.54 19.71
C ASP A 96 -3.60 -17.22 19.79
N ARG A 97 -2.40 -17.22 20.40
CA ARG A 97 -1.56 -16.03 20.47
C ARG A 97 -0.92 -15.68 19.13
N MET A 98 -0.59 -16.66 18.31
CA MET A 98 -0.17 -16.43 16.92
C MET A 98 -1.28 -15.73 16.14
N VAL A 99 -2.51 -16.25 16.18
CA VAL A 99 -3.68 -15.62 15.52
C VAL A 99 -3.87 -14.18 16.00
N ALA A 100 -3.78 -13.93 17.31
CA ALA A 100 -3.89 -12.57 17.85
C ALA A 100 -2.76 -11.65 17.34
N ALA A 101 -1.52 -12.13 17.29
CA ALA A 101 -0.38 -11.36 16.80
C ALA A 101 -0.46 -11.09 15.29
N PHE A 102 -0.96 -12.05 14.50
CA PHE A 102 -1.24 -11.85 13.08
C PHE A 102 -2.35 -10.82 12.87
N LEU A 103 -3.45 -10.90 13.63
CA LEU A 103 -4.56 -9.94 13.58
C LEU A 103 -4.10 -8.50 13.86
N ASP A 104 -3.21 -8.34 14.84
CA ASP A 104 -2.59 -7.05 15.18
C ASP A 104 -1.71 -6.53 14.04
N ALA A 105 -0.87 -7.40 13.46
CA ALA A 105 0.03 -7.05 12.37
C ALA A 105 -0.68 -6.69 11.05
N ILE A 106 -1.92 -7.14 10.84
CA ILE A 106 -2.71 -6.87 9.63
C ILE A 106 -3.86 -5.87 9.87
N GLN A 107 -3.93 -5.23 11.04
CA GLN A 107 -5.05 -4.37 11.40
C GLN A 107 -5.23 -3.22 10.37
N GLY A 108 -6.41 -3.14 9.76
CA GLY A 108 -6.73 -2.12 8.74
C GLY A 108 -6.32 -2.49 7.30
N GLU A 109 -5.68 -3.64 7.08
CA GLU A 109 -5.36 -4.16 5.74
C GLU A 109 -6.41 -5.19 5.27
N HIS A 110 -6.74 -5.18 3.97
CA HIS A 110 -7.63 -6.16 3.34
C HIS A 110 -6.84 -7.16 2.48
N TYR A 111 -7.19 -8.45 2.58
CA TYR A 111 -6.58 -9.54 1.82
C TYR A 111 -7.61 -10.33 1.02
N ASP A 112 -7.34 -10.46 -0.28
CA ASP A 112 -8.16 -11.27 -1.21
C ASP A 112 -7.83 -12.76 -1.12
N PHE A 113 -6.60 -13.10 -0.71
CA PHE A 113 -6.17 -14.47 -0.48
C PHE A 113 -5.43 -14.67 0.83
N LEU A 114 -5.68 -15.83 1.44
CA LEU A 114 -4.85 -16.41 2.49
C LEU A 114 -4.12 -17.63 1.91
N HIS A 115 -2.81 -17.71 2.12
CA HIS A 115 -2.00 -18.87 1.76
C HIS A 115 -1.24 -19.32 3.01
N THR A 116 -1.71 -20.39 3.66
CA THR A 116 -1.08 -20.89 4.88
C THR A 116 -0.20 -22.10 4.57
N HIS A 117 0.93 -22.20 5.23
CA HIS A 117 1.87 -23.31 5.06
C HIS A 117 1.98 -24.11 6.34
N ASP A 118 2.39 -25.39 6.22
CA ASP A 118 2.76 -26.27 7.33
C ASP A 118 1.62 -26.63 8.31
N MET A 119 1.89 -27.59 9.20
CA MET A 119 0.92 -28.08 10.18
C MET A 119 0.41 -27.03 11.17
N TYR A 120 1.13 -25.94 11.42
CA TYR A 120 0.66 -24.83 12.26
C TYR A 120 -0.22 -23.85 11.47
N GLY A 121 0.05 -23.65 10.19
CA GLY A 121 -0.70 -22.73 9.34
C GLY A 121 -2.15 -23.16 9.10
N LEU A 122 -2.48 -24.45 9.14
CA LEU A 122 -3.86 -24.92 8.96
C LEU A 122 -4.81 -24.42 10.05
N PRO A 123 -4.58 -24.67 11.36
CA PRO A 123 -5.43 -24.14 12.42
C PRO A 123 -5.39 -22.62 12.55
N VAL A 124 -4.23 -21.99 12.29
CA VAL A 124 -4.13 -20.53 12.23
C VAL A 124 -5.05 -19.98 11.13
N GLY A 125 -5.01 -20.57 9.93
CA GLY A 125 -5.83 -20.17 8.81
C GLY A 125 -7.33 -20.32 9.08
N ALA A 126 -7.75 -21.44 9.70
CA ALA A 126 -9.14 -21.64 10.10
C ALA A 126 -9.63 -20.56 11.07
N LYS A 127 -8.85 -20.26 12.11
CA LYS A 127 -9.21 -19.24 13.12
C LYS A 127 -9.18 -17.82 12.56
N LEU A 128 -8.23 -17.50 11.68
CA LEU A 128 -8.19 -16.21 10.98
C LEU A 128 -9.42 -16.04 10.08
N ARG A 129 -9.81 -17.10 9.37
CA ARG A 129 -11.01 -17.10 8.52
C ARG A 129 -12.27 -16.71 9.29
N GLU A 130 -12.46 -17.32 10.44
CA GLU A 130 -13.62 -17.10 11.33
C GLU A 130 -13.63 -15.69 11.96
N LYS A 131 -12.48 -15.20 12.43
CA LYS A 131 -12.40 -13.93 13.18
C LYS A 131 -12.37 -12.67 12.32
N CYS A 132 -11.78 -12.74 11.14
CA CYS A 132 -11.59 -11.56 10.29
C CYS A 132 -12.76 -11.26 9.34
N LYS A 133 -13.83 -12.08 9.35
CA LYS A 133 -14.79 -12.14 8.23
C LYS A 133 -14.09 -12.38 6.88
N ILE A 134 -13.02 -13.18 6.86
CA ILE A 134 -12.31 -13.71 5.68
C ILE A 134 -13.20 -14.79 5.02
N GLY A 135 -14.47 -14.45 4.75
CA GLY A 135 -15.45 -15.32 4.11
C GLY A 135 -15.51 -15.14 2.59
N GLU A 136 -15.03 -13.98 2.10
CA GLU A 136 -14.91 -13.63 0.68
C GLU A 136 -13.48 -13.86 0.14
N THR A 137 -12.53 -14.10 1.04
CA THR A 137 -11.11 -14.35 0.76
C THR A 137 -10.89 -15.80 0.34
N GLY A 138 -10.19 -16.02 -0.77
CA GLY A 138 -9.77 -17.36 -1.19
C GLY A 138 -8.70 -17.94 -0.27
N TRP A 139 -8.83 -19.21 0.13
CA TRP A 139 -7.85 -19.86 1.01
C TRP A 139 -7.16 -21.05 0.35
N ILE A 140 -5.83 -20.96 0.25
CA ILE A 140 -4.95 -22.08 -0.15
C ILE A 140 -4.17 -22.54 1.08
N HIS A 141 -4.09 -23.86 1.29
CA HIS A 141 -3.24 -24.45 2.33
C HIS A 141 -2.22 -25.42 1.73
N ASP A 142 -0.95 -25.29 2.14
CA ASP A 142 0.18 -26.05 1.62
C ASP A 142 0.73 -27.05 2.66
N LEU A 143 0.49 -28.33 2.42
CA LEU A 143 0.83 -29.46 3.29
C LEU A 143 2.28 -29.91 3.08
N HIS A 144 3.11 -29.77 4.12
CA HIS A 144 4.54 -30.10 4.06
C HIS A 144 4.87 -31.48 4.65
N GLU A 145 4.11 -31.91 5.64
CA GLU A 145 4.31 -33.17 6.34
C GLU A 145 3.05 -34.04 6.37
N TYR A 146 3.25 -35.34 6.56
CA TYR A 146 2.23 -36.24 7.09
C TYR A 146 2.20 -36.10 8.61
N VAL A 147 1.24 -35.33 9.15
CA VAL A 147 1.21 -34.95 10.58
C VAL A 147 1.12 -36.16 11.50
N GLU A 148 0.32 -37.17 11.15
CA GLU A 148 0.25 -38.43 11.92
C GLU A 148 1.61 -39.13 11.97
N GLY A 149 2.40 -39.08 10.90
CA GLY A 149 3.73 -39.71 10.82
C GLY A 149 4.88 -38.87 11.38
N CYS A 150 4.62 -37.73 12.01
CA CYS A 150 5.64 -36.86 12.63
C CYS A 150 6.08 -37.37 14.01
N THR A 151 6.60 -38.61 14.09
CA THR A 151 7.02 -39.27 15.34
C THR A 151 8.18 -38.58 16.06
N ASN A 152 8.83 -37.61 15.42
CA ASN A 152 9.86 -36.76 16.01
C ASN A 152 9.29 -35.62 16.86
N LEU A 153 7.97 -35.40 16.86
CA LEU A 153 7.29 -34.45 17.75
C LEU A 153 6.88 -35.14 19.07
N PRO A 154 6.77 -34.41 20.18
CA PRO A 154 6.13 -34.93 21.40
C PRO A 154 4.72 -35.43 21.08
N GLU A 155 4.33 -36.57 21.65
CA GLU A 155 3.08 -37.26 21.30
C GLU A 155 1.85 -36.37 21.44
N ASP A 156 1.72 -35.65 22.54
CA ASP A 156 0.60 -34.73 22.78
C ASP A 156 0.54 -33.58 21.76
N THR A 157 1.71 -33.10 21.30
CA THR A 157 1.79 -32.08 20.25
C THR A 157 1.33 -32.65 18.90
N ARG A 158 1.81 -33.84 18.55
CA ARG A 158 1.43 -34.55 17.32
C ARG A 158 -0.07 -34.84 17.30
N ALA A 159 -0.60 -35.40 18.39
CA ALA A 159 -2.01 -35.71 18.54
C ALA A 159 -2.87 -34.46 18.41
N PHE A 160 -2.53 -33.36 19.10
CA PHE A 160 -3.25 -32.10 18.96
C PHE A 160 -3.26 -31.56 17.52
N LEU A 161 -2.10 -31.49 16.85
CA LEU A 161 -2.01 -30.98 15.48
C LEU A 161 -2.75 -31.88 14.48
N TRP A 162 -2.74 -33.20 14.72
CA TRP A 162 -3.49 -34.14 13.91
C TRP A 162 -5.01 -33.99 14.09
N GLU A 163 -5.50 -33.71 15.31
CA GLU A 163 -6.91 -33.35 15.51
C GLU A 163 -7.27 -32.05 14.78
N GLN A 164 -6.39 -31.04 14.82
CA GLN A 164 -6.60 -29.81 14.02
C GLN A 164 -6.62 -30.09 12.51
N GLU A 165 -5.80 -31.03 12.03
CA GLU A 165 -5.83 -31.46 10.63
C GLU A 165 -7.19 -32.08 10.28
N LYS A 166 -7.69 -33.03 11.08
CA LYS A 166 -9.00 -33.66 10.88
C LYS A 166 -10.13 -32.63 10.78
N ASP A 167 -10.13 -31.64 11.68
CA ASP A 167 -11.20 -30.64 11.79
C ASP A 167 -11.17 -29.57 10.68
N HIS A 168 -10.00 -29.32 10.07
CA HIS A 168 -9.80 -28.13 9.26
C HIS A 168 -9.31 -28.41 7.83
N ILE A 169 -8.82 -29.61 7.51
CA ILE A 169 -8.26 -29.91 6.18
C ILE A 169 -9.27 -29.77 5.03
N VAL A 170 -10.57 -29.88 5.32
CA VAL A 170 -11.65 -29.72 4.34
C VAL A 170 -12.07 -28.25 4.11
N LYS A 171 -11.58 -27.32 4.93
CA LYS A 171 -11.99 -25.90 4.91
C LYS A 171 -11.31 -25.04 3.83
N PRO A 172 -10.03 -25.24 3.45
CA PRO A 172 -9.39 -24.48 2.36
C PRO A 172 -10.10 -24.68 1.01
N ASP A 173 -10.05 -23.66 0.14
CA ASP A 173 -10.56 -23.75 -1.23
C ASP A 173 -9.68 -24.62 -2.13
N ALA A 174 -8.38 -24.68 -1.81
CA ALA A 174 -7.43 -25.58 -2.46
C ALA A 174 -6.36 -26.06 -1.48
N LEU A 175 -5.89 -27.30 -1.71
CA LEU A 175 -4.77 -27.90 -1.00
C LEU A 175 -3.61 -28.14 -1.97
N THR A 176 -2.40 -27.81 -1.54
CA THR A 176 -1.16 -28.24 -2.21
C THR A 176 -0.36 -29.17 -1.30
N THR A 177 0.52 -29.98 -1.90
CA THR A 177 1.39 -30.88 -1.14
C THR A 177 2.72 -31.12 -1.85
N VAL A 178 3.66 -31.76 -1.15
CA VAL A 178 5.06 -31.94 -1.55
C VAL A 178 5.37 -33.29 -2.20
N SER A 179 4.46 -34.27 -2.16
CA SER A 179 4.70 -35.61 -2.70
C SER A 179 3.43 -36.23 -3.29
N PRO A 180 3.51 -36.96 -4.42
CA PRO A 180 2.39 -37.73 -4.95
C PRO A 180 1.84 -38.74 -3.95
N ILE A 181 2.71 -39.37 -3.15
CA ILE A 181 2.29 -40.39 -2.18
C ILE A 181 1.52 -39.71 -1.03
N LEU A 182 1.99 -38.57 -0.54
CA LEU A 182 1.27 -37.79 0.47
C LEU A 182 -0.09 -37.29 -0.06
N SER A 183 -0.15 -36.83 -1.32
CA SER A 183 -1.41 -36.45 -1.97
C SER A 183 -2.42 -37.60 -1.95
N ALA A 184 -1.98 -38.81 -2.32
CA ALA A 184 -2.82 -40.01 -2.32
C ALA A 184 -3.30 -40.40 -0.90
N ILE A 185 -2.39 -40.34 0.09
CA ILE A 185 -2.72 -40.62 1.50
C ILE A 185 -3.78 -39.64 2.02
N ILE A 186 -3.57 -38.34 1.84
CA ILE A 186 -4.50 -37.29 2.30
C ILE A 186 -5.85 -37.41 1.59
N SER A 187 -5.85 -37.65 0.27
CA SER A 187 -7.07 -37.85 -0.52
C SER A 187 -7.88 -39.04 -0.02
N ALA A 188 -7.23 -40.20 0.19
CA ALA A 188 -7.89 -41.41 0.65
C ALA A 188 -8.40 -41.27 2.10
N LYS A 189 -7.56 -40.73 3.00
CA LYS A 189 -7.85 -40.60 4.43
C LYS A 189 -9.02 -39.66 4.70
N TYR A 190 -9.03 -38.50 4.04
CA TYR A 190 -10.04 -37.44 4.27
C TYR A 190 -11.14 -37.40 3.21
N LYS A 191 -11.13 -38.32 2.23
CA LYS A 191 -12.09 -38.39 1.11
C LYS A 191 -12.18 -37.08 0.32
N LEU A 192 -11.03 -36.47 0.06
CA LEU A 192 -10.89 -35.20 -0.65
C LEU A 192 -10.43 -35.39 -2.09
N HIS A 193 -10.68 -34.40 -2.94
CA HIS A 193 -9.95 -34.29 -4.20
C HIS A 193 -8.44 -34.28 -3.93
N PRO A 194 -7.62 -34.97 -4.73
CA PRO A 194 -6.18 -35.05 -4.49
C PRO A 194 -5.55 -33.65 -4.37
N PRO A 195 -4.84 -33.34 -3.26
CA PRO A 195 -4.07 -32.11 -3.16
C PRO A 195 -3.12 -31.94 -4.35
N SER A 196 -3.05 -30.72 -4.89
CA SER A 196 -2.21 -30.42 -6.05
C SER A 196 -0.74 -30.54 -5.70
N LEU A 197 0.02 -31.23 -6.55
CA LEU A 197 1.45 -31.42 -6.33
C LEU A 197 2.21 -30.13 -6.67
N VAL A 198 2.97 -29.64 -5.71
CA VAL A 198 3.94 -28.57 -5.88
C VAL A 198 5.24 -29.08 -5.28
N LEU A 199 6.26 -29.37 -6.09
CA LEU A 199 7.54 -29.86 -5.60
C LEU A 199 8.45 -28.70 -5.18
N ASN A 200 9.36 -28.92 -4.22
CA ASN A 200 10.39 -27.94 -3.89
C ASN A 200 11.66 -28.20 -4.73
N THR A 201 11.61 -27.84 -6.00
CA THR A 201 12.64 -28.09 -7.02
C THR A 201 13.43 -26.82 -7.37
N PRO A 202 14.71 -26.89 -7.76
CA PRO A 202 15.43 -25.73 -8.25
C PRO A 202 14.74 -25.15 -9.48
N ARG A 203 14.97 -23.86 -9.71
CA ARG A 203 14.64 -23.28 -11.00
C ARG A 203 15.68 -23.75 -11.99
N LEU A 204 15.30 -23.73 -13.24
CA LEU A 204 16.26 -24.02 -14.29
C LEU A 204 17.22 -22.84 -14.57
N GLY A 205 16.81 -21.61 -14.24
CA GLY A 205 17.67 -20.42 -14.29
C GLY A 205 18.69 -20.33 -13.13
N ASP A 206 18.60 -21.21 -12.13
CA ASP A 206 19.53 -21.26 -10.99
C ASP A 206 20.90 -21.83 -11.41
N PHE A 207 20.92 -22.66 -12.46
CA PHE A 207 22.17 -23.20 -13.02
C PHE A 207 22.85 -22.19 -13.96
N ASP A 208 24.10 -21.89 -13.67
CA ASP A 208 25.00 -21.04 -14.44
C ASP A 208 26.38 -21.68 -14.49
N GLN A 209 26.76 -22.11 -15.68
CA GLN A 209 28.04 -22.75 -15.94
C GLN A 209 29.24 -21.83 -15.69
N PHE A 210 29.03 -20.51 -15.75
CA PHE A 210 30.07 -19.50 -15.52
C PHE A 210 30.09 -18.99 -14.08
N TYR A 211 29.37 -19.65 -13.15
CA TYR A 211 29.40 -19.28 -11.74
C TYR A 211 30.83 -19.36 -11.18
N PRO A 212 31.37 -18.29 -10.58
CA PRO A 212 32.81 -18.10 -10.41
C PRO A 212 33.51 -19.12 -9.50
N LYS A 213 32.79 -19.71 -8.53
CA LYS A 213 33.38 -20.67 -7.58
C LYS A 213 32.50 -21.92 -7.46
N SER A 214 33.01 -23.06 -7.89
CA SER A 214 32.40 -24.35 -7.57
C SER A 214 32.85 -24.84 -6.18
N LEU A 215 32.20 -25.88 -5.66
CA LEU A 215 32.58 -26.52 -4.40
C LEU A 215 33.98 -27.11 -4.47
N ARG A 216 34.34 -27.73 -5.60
CA ARG A 216 35.69 -28.30 -5.80
C ARG A 216 36.75 -27.20 -5.73
N HIS A 217 36.52 -26.07 -6.40
CA HIS A 217 37.41 -24.91 -6.34
C HIS A 217 37.50 -24.33 -4.92
N ALA A 218 36.36 -24.18 -4.23
CA ALA A 218 36.32 -23.68 -2.86
C ALA A 218 37.09 -24.55 -1.86
N LEU A 219 37.14 -25.87 -2.09
CA LEU A 219 37.87 -26.83 -1.26
C LEU A 219 39.28 -27.16 -1.76
N SER A 220 39.72 -26.59 -2.89
CA SER A 220 41.01 -26.90 -3.54
C SER A 220 41.22 -28.40 -3.80
N ILE A 221 40.19 -29.10 -4.28
CA ILE A 221 40.24 -30.53 -4.58
C ILE A 221 40.54 -30.74 -6.08
N GLU A 222 41.49 -31.61 -6.42
CA GLU A 222 41.83 -31.90 -7.82
C GLU A 222 40.70 -32.61 -8.58
N ASP A 223 40.52 -32.32 -9.87
CA ASP A 223 39.43 -32.88 -10.70
C ASP A 223 39.37 -34.41 -10.73
N ARG A 224 40.53 -35.07 -10.64
CA ARG A 224 40.62 -36.54 -10.65
C ARG A 224 40.08 -37.21 -9.40
N ILE A 225 39.90 -36.47 -8.29
CA ILE A 225 39.46 -37.02 -7.00
C ILE A 225 37.92 -37.08 -6.99
N PRO A 226 37.31 -38.27 -6.82
CA PRO A 226 35.88 -38.38 -6.59
C PRO A 226 35.43 -37.56 -5.38
N LEU A 227 34.51 -36.62 -5.61
CA LEU A 227 33.97 -35.75 -4.56
C LEU A 227 32.49 -36.07 -4.36
N LEU A 228 32.15 -36.60 -3.18
CA LEU A 228 30.79 -36.82 -2.72
C LEU A 228 30.29 -35.56 -2.02
N VAL A 229 29.01 -35.20 -2.18
CA VAL A 229 28.46 -34.03 -1.50
C VAL A 229 27.12 -34.30 -0.81
N TYR A 230 26.98 -33.81 0.42
CA TYR A 230 25.71 -33.68 1.13
C TYR A 230 25.37 -32.20 1.33
N ASN A 231 24.18 -31.76 0.90
CA ASN A 231 23.72 -30.39 1.09
C ASN A 231 22.55 -30.33 2.09
N GLY A 232 22.61 -29.39 3.04
CA GLY A 232 21.49 -29.00 3.90
C GLY A 232 21.71 -29.28 5.39
N GLY A 233 20.63 -29.30 6.17
CA GLY A 233 20.70 -29.54 7.62
C GLY A 233 21.25 -30.93 7.95
N VAL A 234 22.16 -31.00 8.92
CA VAL A 234 22.81 -32.21 9.41
C VAL A 234 22.27 -32.51 10.80
N LYS A 235 21.56 -33.62 10.92
CA LYS A 235 20.94 -34.12 12.16
C LYS A 235 20.98 -35.66 12.14
N PRO A 236 20.86 -36.36 13.28
CA PRO A 236 20.93 -37.82 13.32
C PRO A 236 20.01 -38.53 12.31
N PRO A 237 18.74 -38.13 12.10
CA PRO A 237 17.86 -38.77 11.11
C PRO A 237 18.26 -38.54 9.65
N ARG A 238 19.23 -37.65 9.36
CA ARG A 238 19.75 -37.42 8.02
C ARG A 238 20.83 -38.42 7.61
N GLY A 239 21.33 -39.22 8.55
CA GLY A 239 22.18 -40.38 8.33
C GLY A 239 23.57 -40.10 7.73
N VAL A 240 24.05 -38.85 7.83
CA VAL A 240 25.39 -38.46 7.33
C VAL A 240 26.51 -39.29 7.98
N GLN A 241 26.31 -39.78 9.21
CA GLN A 241 27.24 -40.68 9.90
C GLN A 241 27.52 -41.97 9.10
N TYR A 242 26.54 -42.50 8.35
CA TYR A 242 26.74 -43.71 7.54
C TYR A 242 27.69 -43.44 6.37
N ALA A 243 27.61 -42.26 5.76
CA ALA A 243 28.52 -41.86 4.69
C ALA A 243 29.96 -41.66 5.22
N ILE A 244 30.12 -41.09 6.41
CA ILE A 244 31.44 -40.91 7.04
C ILE A 244 32.03 -42.27 7.45
N ASN A 245 31.21 -43.18 7.99
CA ASN A 245 31.62 -44.55 8.31
C ASN A 245 31.99 -45.38 7.07
N ALA A 246 31.47 -45.02 5.89
CA ALA A 246 31.80 -45.69 4.63
C ALA A 246 33.09 -45.16 3.97
N LEU A 247 33.61 -43.99 4.38
CA LEU A 247 34.82 -43.40 3.80
C LEU A 247 36.07 -44.30 3.84
N PRO A 248 36.31 -45.15 4.85
CA PRO A 248 37.40 -46.13 4.81
C PRO A 248 37.29 -47.15 3.66
N LEU A 249 36.06 -47.47 3.22
CA LEU A 249 35.78 -48.40 2.10
C LEU A 249 35.89 -47.72 0.72
N LEU A 250 36.12 -46.40 0.72
CA LEU A 250 36.21 -45.51 -0.43
C LEU A 250 37.50 -44.66 -0.33
N PRO A 251 38.69 -45.29 -0.41
CA PRO A 251 39.97 -44.63 -0.11
C PRO A 251 40.27 -43.43 -1.01
N ASP A 252 39.81 -43.47 -2.27
CA ASP A 252 40.04 -42.41 -3.25
C ASP A 252 39.02 -41.27 -3.19
N ALA A 253 37.94 -41.42 -2.42
CA ALA A 253 36.84 -40.46 -2.37
C ALA A 253 36.96 -39.49 -1.20
N HIS A 254 36.56 -38.24 -1.46
CA HIS A 254 36.36 -37.19 -0.47
C HIS A 254 34.85 -36.97 -0.25
N LEU A 255 34.46 -36.52 0.93
CA LEU A 255 33.09 -36.14 1.27
C LEU A 255 33.04 -34.69 1.73
N ALA A 256 32.19 -33.88 1.10
CA ALA A 256 31.91 -32.52 1.50
C ALA A 256 30.49 -32.39 2.08
N LEU A 257 30.39 -31.71 3.23
CA LEU A 257 29.12 -31.32 3.85
C LEU A 257 28.92 -29.82 3.64
N VAL A 258 27.93 -29.44 2.84
CA VAL A 258 27.51 -28.04 2.66
C VAL A 258 26.39 -27.74 3.65
N THR A 259 26.74 -27.17 4.81
CA THR A 259 25.81 -27.02 5.94
C THR A 259 26.14 -25.85 6.87
N ASN A 260 25.11 -25.31 7.53
CA ASN A 260 25.24 -24.37 8.66
C ASN A 260 24.89 -25.03 10.00
N SER A 261 24.78 -26.36 10.04
CA SER A 261 24.47 -27.06 11.28
C SER A 261 25.67 -26.97 12.23
N THR A 262 25.41 -26.75 13.51
CA THR A 262 26.42 -26.64 14.57
C THR A 262 25.97 -27.46 15.79
N GLY A 263 26.88 -27.69 16.74
CA GLY A 263 26.60 -28.37 18.01
C GLY A 263 27.11 -29.81 18.06
N GLU A 264 26.76 -30.50 19.16
CA GLU A 264 27.37 -31.79 19.57
C GLU A 264 27.37 -32.85 18.48
N PHE A 265 26.32 -32.94 17.67
CA PHE A 265 26.26 -33.94 16.60
C PHE A 265 27.31 -33.67 15.50
N ILE A 266 27.62 -32.42 15.18
CA ILE A 266 28.71 -32.10 14.23
C ILE A 266 30.07 -32.49 14.81
N ASP A 267 30.28 -32.26 16.10
CA ASP A 267 31.51 -32.65 16.80
C ASP A 267 31.67 -34.17 16.84
N GLU A 268 30.57 -34.90 17.00
CA GLU A 268 30.51 -36.36 16.89
C GLU A 268 30.92 -36.83 15.48
N LEU A 269 30.40 -36.20 14.42
CA LEU A 269 30.77 -36.56 13.04
C LEU A 269 32.27 -36.36 12.75
N PHE A 270 32.87 -35.29 13.28
CA PHE A 270 34.33 -35.08 13.19
C PHE A 270 35.11 -36.13 13.98
N SER A 271 34.62 -36.50 15.17
CA SER A 271 35.22 -37.54 15.99
C SER A 271 35.18 -38.91 15.29
N ILE A 272 34.06 -39.24 14.65
CA ILE A 272 33.92 -40.43 13.80
C ILE A 272 34.92 -40.39 12.65
N ALA A 273 35.02 -39.27 11.93
CA ALA A 273 35.97 -39.13 10.82
C ALA A 273 37.43 -39.31 11.28
N LYS A 274 37.81 -38.75 12.42
CA LYS A 274 39.14 -38.89 13.01
C LYS A 274 39.43 -40.33 13.46
N ASN A 275 38.47 -40.98 14.13
CA ASN A 275 38.61 -42.37 14.58
C ASN A 275 38.74 -43.34 13.38
N ASN A 276 38.10 -43.00 12.27
CA ASN A 276 38.18 -43.77 11.02
C ASN A 276 39.40 -43.42 10.15
N GLY A 277 40.25 -42.46 10.56
CA GLY A 277 41.41 -42.00 9.78
C GLY A 277 41.04 -41.27 8.47
N CYS A 278 39.87 -40.63 8.45
CA CYS A 278 39.28 -39.97 7.28
C CYS A 278 39.28 -38.43 7.40
N GLU A 279 39.87 -37.85 8.43
CA GLU A 279 39.70 -36.44 8.78
C GLU A 279 40.14 -35.47 7.67
N LYS A 280 41.16 -35.84 6.87
CA LYS A 280 41.63 -35.05 5.73
C LYS A 280 40.73 -35.17 4.48
N ARG A 281 39.80 -36.13 4.46
CA ARG A 281 38.89 -36.42 3.35
C ARG A 281 37.45 -35.97 3.64
N LEU A 282 37.17 -35.56 4.87
CA LEU A 282 35.91 -34.93 5.26
C LEU A 282 36.07 -33.40 5.22
N HIS A 283 35.25 -32.74 4.42
CA HIS A 283 35.26 -31.29 4.23
C HIS A 283 33.93 -30.71 4.71
N ILE A 284 33.96 -29.53 5.35
CA ILE A 284 32.74 -28.78 5.67
C ILE A 284 32.84 -27.42 5.01
N HIS A 285 31.79 -27.06 4.28
CA HIS A 285 31.60 -25.74 3.71
C HIS A 285 30.32 -25.13 4.27
N SER A 286 30.34 -23.82 4.54
CA SER A 286 29.18 -23.08 5.03
C SER A 286 28.08 -22.96 3.98
N PHE A 287 26.93 -22.44 4.42
CA PHE A 287 25.73 -22.25 3.61
C PHE A 287 25.96 -21.53 2.29
N VAL A 288 25.21 -22.01 1.30
CA VAL A 288 25.08 -21.42 -0.03
C VAL A 288 23.59 -21.13 -0.26
N PRO A 289 23.22 -19.94 -0.74
CA PRO A 289 21.83 -19.63 -1.07
C PRO A 289 21.23 -20.65 -2.05
N HIS A 290 19.97 -21.02 -1.87
CA HIS A 290 19.32 -22.10 -2.64
C HIS A 290 19.39 -21.93 -4.16
N TYR A 291 19.40 -20.69 -4.66
CA TYR A 291 19.50 -20.38 -6.10
C TYR A 291 20.94 -20.50 -6.65
N ASP A 292 21.96 -20.61 -5.79
CA ASP A 292 23.36 -20.81 -6.19
C ASP A 292 23.80 -22.27 -6.05
N VAL A 293 23.10 -23.09 -5.25
CA VAL A 293 23.51 -24.46 -4.91
C VAL A 293 23.79 -25.31 -6.15
N THR A 294 22.91 -25.25 -7.17
CA THR A 294 23.06 -26.06 -8.39
C THR A 294 24.33 -25.70 -9.17
N SER A 295 24.64 -24.40 -9.27
CA SER A 295 25.86 -23.90 -9.88
C SER A 295 27.10 -24.22 -9.05
N PHE A 296 26.98 -24.13 -7.72
CA PHE A 296 28.07 -24.37 -6.79
C PHE A 296 28.52 -25.84 -6.80
N ILE A 297 27.58 -26.79 -6.88
CA ILE A 297 27.91 -28.23 -6.85
C ILE A 297 28.11 -28.86 -8.24
N ARG A 298 28.17 -28.07 -9.32
CA ARG A 298 28.16 -28.55 -10.72
C ARG A 298 29.28 -29.53 -11.10
N ASP A 299 30.37 -29.56 -10.34
CA ASP A 299 31.57 -30.37 -10.62
C ASP A 299 31.89 -31.42 -9.53
N VAL A 300 30.92 -31.67 -8.65
CA VAL A 300 30.98 -32.81 -7.73
C VAL A 300 30.69 -34.10 -8.49
N THR A 301 31.18 -35.22 -7.96
CA THR A 301 31.07 -36.52 -8.66
C THR A 301 29.76 -37.23 -8.34
N VAL A 302 29.31 -37.18 -7.07
CA VAL A 302 28.09 -37.85 -6.60
C VAL A 302 27.41 -37.03 -5.51
N GLY A 303 26.10 -36.85 -5.61
CA GLY A 303 25.26 -36.27 -4.55
C GLY A 303 24.71 -37.37 -3.65
N ILE A 304 24.72 -37.18 -2.32
CA ILE A 304 24.31 -38.21 -1.37
C ILE A 304 23.08 -37.82 -0.55
N ASN A 305 22.19 -38.79 -0.32
CA ASN A 305 21.00 -38.67 0.52
C ASN A 305 20.85 -39.90 1.44
N PRO A 306 21.69 -40.04 2.49
CA PRO A 306 21.71 -41.22 3.34
C PRO A 306 20.68 -41.18 4.49
N VAL A 307 19.48 -40.68 4.24
CA VAL A 307 18.44 -40.46 5.28
C VAL A 307 18.05 -41.78 5.98
N THR A 308 17.69 -41.73 7.27
CA THR A 308 17.07 -42.86 7.96
C THR A 308 15.60 -43.01 7.54
N ILE A 309 15.07 -44.24 7.58
CA ILE A 309 13.66 -44.49 7.21
C ILE A 309 12.76 -44.24 8.42
N TYR A 310 11.83 -43.30 8.25
CA TYR A 310 10.66 -43.05 9.07
C TYR A 310 9.54 -42.60 8.14
N GLU A 311 8.27 -42.62 8.57
CA GLU A 311 7.13 -42.44 7.66
C GLU A 311 7.27 -41.22 6.73
N ASN A 312 7.57 -40.04 7.27
CA ASN A 312 7.73 -38.84 6.46
C ASN A 312 8.95 -38.88 5.50
N SER A 313 10.07 -39.52 5.87
CA SER A 313 11.21 -39.65 4.95
C SER A 313 10.97 -40.70 3.87
N ASP A 314 10.14 -41.71 4.14
CA ASP A 314 9.86 -42.78 3.19
C ASP A 314 8.99 -42.31 2.01
N LEU A 315 8.10 -41.34 2.28
CA LEU A 315 7.11 -40.80 1.33
C LEU A 315 7.62 -39.57 0.57
N ALA A 316 8.74 -38.96 0.97
CA ALA A 316 9.21 -37.68 0.45
C ALA A 316 10.26 -37.81 -0.66
N LEU A 317 10.22 -36.89 -1.63
CA LEU A 317 11.33 -36.62 -2.55
C LEU A 317 12.14 -35.43 -2.01
N PRO A 318 13.36 -35.63 -1.50
CA PRO A 318 14.12 -34.55 -0.89
C PRO A 318 14.60 -33.53 -1.91
N ASN A 319 14.53 -32.24 -1.56
CA ASN A 319 14.93 -31.10 -2.42
C ASN A 319 16.32 -31.29 -3.06
N LYS A 320 17.29 -31.78 -2.27
CA LYS A 320 18.69 -31.99 -2.72
C LYS A 320 18.82 -32.92 -3.93
N VAL A 321 17.90 -33.88 -4.08
CA VAL A 321 17.88 -34.78 -5.25
C VAL A 321 17.66 -33.98 -6.53
N PHE A 322 16.76 -33.00 -6.49
CA PHE A 322 16.51 -32.12 -7.61
C PHE A 322 17.66 -31.12 -7.83
N GLU A 323 18.32 -30.67 -6.76
CA GLU A 323 19.56 -29.87 -6.87
C GLU A 323 20.66 -30.64 -7.63
N TYR A 324 20.85 -31.93 -7.31
CA TYR A 324 21.80 -32.79 -8.01
C TYR A 324 21.44 -32.97 -9.49
N ILE A 325 20.18 -33.25 -9.80
CA ILE A 325 19.71 -33.38 -11.19
C ILE A 325 19.98 -32.10 -11.98
N HIS A 326 19.64 -30.93 -11.41
CA HIS A 326 19.88 -29.64 -12.08
C HIS A 326 21.37 -29.34 -12.24
N ALA A 327 22.22 -29.80 -11.32
CA ALA A 327 23.67 -29.68 -11.40
C ALA A 327 24.33 -30.70 -12.36
N GLY A 328 23.60 -31.70 -12.87
CA GLY A 328 24.17 -32.79 -13.66
C GLY A 328 24.86 -33.88 -12.84
N VAL A 329 24.49 -34.02 -11.56
CA VAL A 329 25.15 -34.89 -10.58
C VAL A 329 24.28 -36.12 -10.30
N PRO A 330 24.81 -37.35 -10.44
CA PRO A 330 24.07 -38.57 -10.12
C PRO A 330 23.90 -38.74 -8.60
N VAL A 331 22.83 -39.42 -8.20
CA VAL A 331 22.41 -39.50 -6.79
C VAL A 331 22.67 -40.88 -6.19
N VAL A 332 23.25 -40.92 -4.97
CA VAL A 332 23.24 -42.09 -4.10
C VAL A 332 22.29 -41.84 -2.93
N SER A 333 21.21 -42.61 -2.83
CA SER A 333 20.17 -42.38 -1.82
C SER A 333 19.79 -43.65 -1.06
N THR A 334 19.38 -43.51 0.21
CA THR A 334 18.68 -44.59 0.91
C THR A 334 17.48 -45.06 0.09
N ALA A 335 17.25 -46.37 0.04
CA ALA A 335 16.17 -47.03 -0.70
C ALA A 335 14.81 -46.88 0.01
N THR A 336 14.37 -45.64 0.22
CA THR A 336 12.97 -45.35 0.59
C THR A 336 12.03 -45.72 -0.55
N THR A 337 10.75 -45.93 -0.24
CA THR A 337 9.72 -46.23 -1.24
C THR A 337 9.73 -45.19 -2.36
N ALA A 338 9.67 -43.90 -2.02
CA ALA A 338 9.68 -42.81 -3.00
C ALA A 338 10.98 -42.74 -3.82
N MET A 339 12.15 -42.92 -3.19
CA MET A 339 13.44 -42.79 -3.88
C MET A 339 13.76 -43.99 -4.76
N LYS A 340 13.37 -45.20 -4.36
CA LYS A 340 13.56 -46.41 -5.17
C LYS A 340 12.80 -46.29 -6.50
N ASP A 341 11.54 -45.86 -6.45
CA ASP A 341 10.71 -45.67 -7.64
C ASP A 341 11.24 -44.53 -8.52
N PHE A 342 11.62 -43.40 -7.90
CA PHE A 342 12.12 -42.24 -8.62
C PHE A 342 13.45 -42.52 -9.35
N VAL A 343 14.43 -43.13 -8.66
CA VAL A 343 15.73 -43.47 -9.24
C VAL A 343 15.58 -44.52 -10.35
N ALA A 344 14.75 -45.55 -10.14
CA ALA A 344 14.51 -46.58 -11.13
C ALA A 344 13.83 -46.03 -12.40
N LYS A 345 12.86 -45.12 -12.23
CA LYS A 345 12.12 -44.51 -13.34
C LYS A 345 12.98 -43.59 -14.21
N HIS A 346 13.87 -42.82 -13.59
CA HIS A 346 14.60 -41.74 -14.27
C HIS A 346 16.06 -42.06 -14.59
N ASP A 347 16.57 -43.19 -14.12
CA ASP A 347 17.98 -43.58 -14.26
C ASP A 347 18.95 -42.46 -13.91
N CYS A 348 18.79 -41.91 -12.70
CA CYS A 348 19.52 -40.74 -12.25
C CYS A 348 20.45 -41.03 -11.05
N GLY A 349 20.68 -42.30 -10.72
CA GLY A 349 21.42 -42.66 -9.52
C GLY A 349 21.37 -44.15 -9.14
N VAL A 350 21.75 -44.44 -7.90
CA VAL A 350 21.73 -45.78 -7.29
C VAL A 350 21.19 -45.68 -5.85
N THR A 351 20.39 -46.65 -5.41
CA THR A 351 19.89 -46.72 -4.04
C THR A 351 20.57 -47.81 -3.20
N PHE A 352 20.61 -47.64 -1.87
CA PHE A 352 21.18 -48.60 -0.91
C PHE A 352 20.27 -48.79 0.33
N PRO A 353 20.38 -49.90 1.09
CA PRO A 353 19.58 -50.13 2.29
C PRO A 353 19.85 -49.11 3.41
N ALA A 354 18.84 -48.78 4.21
CA ALA A 354 18.99 -47.77 5.28
C ALA A 354 19.97 -48.23 6.37
N GLY A 355 20.91 -47.35 6.74
CA GLY A 355 21.91 -47.61 7.77
C GLY A 355 23.04 -48.57 7.37
N ASP A 356 23.03 -49.08 6.13
CA ASP A 356 24.01 -50.02 5.60
C ASP A 356 25.26 -49.31 5.06
N VAL A 357 26.37 -49.42 5.79
CA VAL A 357 27.65 -48.75 5.48
C VAL A 357 28.31 -49.40 4.26
N GLU A 358 28.37 -50.73 4.19
CA GLU A 358 28.90 -51.43 3.03
C GLU A 358 28.04 -51.20 1.79
N GLY A 359 26.71 -51.25 1.94
CA GLY A 359 25.75 -50.97 0.87
C GLY A 359 25.86 -49.55 0.32
N PHE A 360 26.09 -48.55 1.19
CA PHE A 360 26.40 -47.18 0.75
C PHE A 360 27.68 -47.14 -0.08
N ALA A 361 28.77 -47.77 0.38
CA ALA A 361 30.04 -47.78 -0.34
C ALA A 361 29.93 -48.47 -1.71
N ASP A 362 29.21 -49.59 -1.79
CA ASP A 362 28.92 -50.27 -3.07
C ASP A 362 28.11 -49.38 -4.02
N ALA A 363 27.06 -48.71 -3.51
CA ALA A 363 26.24 -47.80 -4.32
C ALA A 363 27.07 -46.63 -4.89
N VAL A 364 28.01 -46.08 -4.11
CA VAL A 364 28.96 -45.07 -4.62
C VAL A 364 29.82 -45.65 -5.74
N LYS A 365 30.44 -46.82 -5.55
CA LYS A 365 31.27 -47.47 -6.59
C LYS A 365 30.49 -47.73 -7.87
N ARG A 366 29.27 -48.26 -7.77
CA ARG A 366 28.39 -48.47 -8.94
C ARG A 366 28.01 -47.17 -9.63
N THR A 367 27.79 -46.10 -8.86
CA THR A 367 27.49 -44.78 -9.43
C THR A 367 28.68 -44.22 -10.21
N LEU A 368 29.90 -44.32 -9.67
CA LEU A 368 31.12 -43.89 -10.36
C LEU A 368 31.36 -44.65 -11.67
N LEU A 369 31.04 -45.95 -11.71
CA LEU A 369 31.14 -46.78 -12.91
C LEU A 369 30.05 -46.47 -13.94
N ARG A 370 28.81 -46.24 -13.51
CA ARG A 370 27.67 -45.99 -14.39
C ARG A 370 27.67 -44.58 -14.98
N TYR A 371 28.15 -43.59 -14.23
CA TYR A 371 28.12 -42.18 -14.58
C TYR A 371 29.52 -41.53 -14.55
N PRO A 372 30.48 -42.01 -15.37
CA PRO A 372 31.87 -41.53 -15.33
C PRO A 372 32.03 -40.05 -15.74
N LYS A 373 31.00 -39.46 -16.37
CA LYS A 373 30.94 -38.04 -16.76
C LYS A 373 29.77 -37.29 -16.09
N GLY A 374 29.22 -37.85 -15.00
CA GLY A 374 27.99 -37.35 -14.38
C GLY A 374 26.72 -37.66 -15.19
N LEU A 375 25.62 -36.98 -14.87
CA LEU A 375 24.39 -37.03 -15.68
C LEU A 375 24.57 -36.15 -16.92
N LEU A 376 24.39 -36.74 -18.11
CA LEU A 376 24.52 -35.99 -19.36
C LEU A 376 23.46 -34.88 -19.46
N ASN A 377 23.88 -33.72 -19.97
CA ASN A 377 23.06 -32.51 -20.14
C ASN A 377 22.53 -31.96 -18.80
N ALA A 378 23.35 -31.18 -18.09
CA ALA A 378 22.97 -30.48 -16.86
C ALA A 378 22.12 -29.22 -17.13
N GLY A 379 21.55 -28.65 -16.06
CA GLY A 379 20.85 -27.37 -16.10
C GLY A 379 19.72 -27.31 -17.13
N GLN A 380 19.71 -26.24 -17.92
CA GLN A 380 18.65 -25.96 -18.90
C GLN A 380 18.62 -26.94 -20.08
N GLY A 381 19.74 -27.61 -20.38
CA GLY A 381 19.80 -28.64 -21.42
C GLY A 381 19.24 -29.99 -20.97
N SER A 382 19.00 -30.17 -19.67
CA SER A 382 18.49 -31.43 -19.10
C SER A 382 16.99 -31.58 -19.32
N LYS A 383 16.57 -32.64 -20.01
CA LYS A 383 15.13 -33.00 -20.08
C LYS A 383 14.56 -33.29 -18.69
N LEU A 384 15.35 -33.91 -17.81
CA LEU A 384 14.90 -34.27 -16.46
C LEU A 384 14.77 -33.02 -15.57
N ALA A 385 15.73 -32.10 -15.61
CA ALA A 385 15.59 -30.82 -14.92
C ALA A 385 14.40 -30.02 -15.46
N GLN A 386 14.18 -30.01 -16.79
CA GLN A 386 13.02 -29.34 -17.40
C GLN A 386 11.68 -29.89 -16.89
N GLN A 387 11.62 -31.21 -16.67
CA GLN A 387 10.43 -31.86 -16.12
C GLN A 387 10.23 -31.56 -14.62
N TYR A 388 11.32 -31.46 -13.86
CA TYR A 388 11.32 -31.29 -12.41
C TYR A 388 11.86 -29.93 -11.98
N CYS A 389 11.45 -28.86 -12.64
CA CYS A 389 11.84 -27.50 -12.29
C CYS A 389 10.75 -26.77 -11.52
N TRP A 390 11.13 -25.66 -10.90
CA TRP A 390 10.17 -24.78 -10.23
C TRP A 390 9.16 -24.17 -11.22
N GLU A 391 9.57 -23.86 -12.44
CA GLU A 391 8.74 -23.23 -13.47
C GLU A 391 7.50 -24.06 -13.84
N GLU A 392 7.55 -25.39 -13.73
CA GLU A 392 6.37 -26.26 -13.85
C GLU A 392 5.46 -26.15 -12.62
N GLN A 393 6.03 -25.96 -11.43
CA GLN A 393 5.27 -25.78 -10.18
C GLN A 393 4.57 -24.43 -10.14
N GLU A 394 5.19 -23.38 -10.72
CA GLU A 394 4.57 -22.05 -10.87
C GLU A 394 3.23 -22.13 -11.62
N LYS A 395 3.14 -22.99 -12.65
CA LYS A 395 1.90 -23.16 -13.43
C LYS A 395 0.78 -23.72 -12.57
N VAL A 396 1.08 -24.69 -11.72
CA VAL A 396 0.11 -25.31 -10.80
C VAL A 396 -0.38 -24.28 -9.79
N ILE A 397 0.54 -23.58 -9.12
CA ILE A 397 0.20 -22.53 -8.15
C ILE A 397 -0.71 -21.49 -8.81
N PHE A 398 -0.30 -20.99 -9.97
CA PHE A 398 -1.03 -19.96 -10.69
C PHE A 398 -2.45 -20.41 -11.11
N HIS A 399 -2.59 -21.65 -11.59
CA HIS A 399 -3.87 -22.21 -11.96
C HIS A 399 -4.86 -22.26 -10.78
N LEU A 400 -4.39 -22.60 -9.58
CA LEU A 400 -5.22 -22.64 -8.38
C LEU A 400 -5.78 -21.26 -8.03
N TYR A 401 -4.94 -20.21 -8.09
CA TYR A 401 -5.41 -18.84 -7.86
C TYR A 401 -6.47 -18.43 -8.90
N GLU A 402 -6.28 -18.75 -10.19
CA GLU A 402 -7.29 -18.43 -11.21
C GLU A 402 -8.62 -19.15 -10.99
N GLN A 403 -8.59 -20.43 -10.60
CA GLN A 403 -9.79 -21.20 -10.30
C GLN A 403 -10.58 -20.56 -9.15
N ILE A 404 -9.90 -20.15 -8.08
CA ILE A 404 -10.55 -19.52 -6.93
C ILE A 404 -11.11 -18.14 -7.30
N ILE A 405 -10.37 -17.33 -8.06
CA ILE A 405 -10.85 -16.03 -8.57
C ILE A 405 -12.12 -16.21 -9.40
N ALA A 406 -12.14 -17.20 -10.29
CA ALA A 406 -13.28 -17.48 -11.16
C ALA A 406 -14.51 -17.95 -10.35
N LYS A 407 -14.32 -18.83 -9.36
CA LYS A 407 -15.38 -19.36 -8.49
C LYS A 407 -16.06 -18.27 -7.66
N ASN A 408 -15.28 -17.33 -7.12
CA ASN A 408 -15.79 -16.29 -6.22
C ASN A 408 -16.45 -15.10 -6.96
N SER A 409 -16.60 -15.17 -8.30
CA SER A 409 -17.19 -14.10 -9.13
C SER A 409 -16.56 -12.72 -8.91
N LEU A 410 -15.27 -12.67 -8.56
CA LEU A 410 -14.53 -11.45 -8.23
C LEU A 410 -14.20 -10.56 -9.46
N VAL A 411 -14.98 -10.67 -10.53
CA VAL A 411 -14.80 -9.88 -11.75
C VAL A 411 -15.95 -8.89 -11.88
N SER A 412 -15.82 -7.73 -11.24
CA SER A 412 -16.59 -6.54 -11.60
C SER A 412 -15.81 -5.73 -12.64
N GLU A 413 -15.92 -6.11 -13.91
CA GLU A 413 -15.50 -5.23 -15.01
C GLU A 413 -16.65 -4.33 -15.42
N ARG A 414 -16.78 -3.17 -14.76
CA ARG A 414 -17.26 -1.92 -15.36
C ARG A 414 -16.65 -0.74 -14.60
N ILE A 415 -15.52 -0.23 -15.10
CA ILE A 415 -14.99 1.08 -14.70
C ILE A 415 -15.52 2.08 -15.72
N PRO A 416 -16.21 3.17 -15.31
CA PRO A 416 -16.60 4.24 -16.21
C PRO A 416 -15.36 4.82 -16.90
N VAL A 417 -15.44 5.03 -18.22
CA VAL A 417 -14.38 5.69 -18.97
C VAL A 417 -14.44 7.18 -18.65
N TYR A 418 -13.59 7.63 -17.74
CA TYR A 418 -13.35 9.06 -17.50
C TYR A 418 -12.42 9.63 -18.59
N ALA A 419 -12.51 10.92 -18.86
CA ALA A 419 -11.59 11.61 -19.77
C ALA A 419 -10.12 11.47 -19.27
N LEU A 420 -9.24 10.90 -20.11
CA LEU A 420 -7.82 10.66 -19.80
C LEU A 420 -6.88 11.79 -20.22
N GLU A 421 -7.28 12.53 -21.24
CA GLU A 421 -6.38 13.39 -21.99
C GLU A 421 -6.49 14.86 -21.57
N PRO A 422 -5.38 15.62 -21.61
CA PRO A 422 -4.05 15.21 -22.10
C PRO A 422 -3.13 14.61 -21.02
N ILE A 423 -2.13 13.83 -21.44
CA ILE A 423 -1.15 13.09 -20.59
C ILE A 423 0.23 13.76 -20.67
N LEU A 424 0.90 13.89 -19.52
CA LEU A 424 2.23 14.49 -19.42
C LEU A 424 3.23 13.58 -18.69
N HIS A 425 4.34 13.27 -19.34
CA HIS A 425 5.48 12.61 -18.72
C HIS A 425 6.53 13.63 -18.27
N LEU A 426 7.02 13.50 -17.02
CA LEU A 426 7.86 14.48 -16.32
C LEU A 426 9.02 13.81 -15.57
N PRO A 427 10.03 14.55 -15.09
CA PRO A 427 10.58 15.77 -15.69
C PRO A 427 11.99 15.51 -16.26
N ILE A 428 12.49 14.26 -16.26
CA ILE A 428 13.82 13.90 -16.76
C ILE A 428 13.70 12.99 -17.99
N HIS A 429 14.70 13.03 -18.88
CA HIS A 429 14.76 12.12 -20.03
C HIS A 429 14.97 10.65 -19.68
N GLY A 430 15.67 10.30 -18.59
CA GLY A 430 15.87 8.92 -18.12
C GLY A 430 16.14 7.90 -19.23
N ALA A 431 17.26 8.03 -19.96
CA ALA A 431 17.59 7.19 -21.13
C ALA A 431 16.47 7.15 -22.20
N ASN A 432 15.86 8.31 -22.47
CA ASN A 432 14.75 8.54 -23.40
C ASN A 432 13.46 7.74 -23.11
N GLN A 433 13.35 7.08 -21.96
CA GLN A 433 12.21 6.23 -21.64
C GLN A 433 10.87 6.98 -21.67
N PRO A 434 10.73 8.18 -21.07
CA PRO A 434 9.48 8.92 -21.08
C PRO A 434 9.08 9.39 -22.48
N GLY A 435 10.05 9.82 -23.30
CA GLY A 435 9.81 10.21 -24.69
C GLY A 435 9.40 9.03 -25.58
N THR A 436 10.00 7.84 -25.38
CA THR A 436 9.61 6.63 -26.11
C THR A 436 8.17 6.21 -25.76
N ILE A 437 7.81 6.27 -24.47
CA ILE A 437 6.46 5.97 -24.01
C ILE A 437 5.44 7.00 -24.53
N SER A 438 5.71 8.31 -24.41
CA SER A 438 4.75 9.35 -24.85
C SER A 438 4.49 9.28 -26.35
N ARG A 439 5.51 9.00 -27.17
CA ARG A 439 5.37 8.78 -28.62
C ARG A 439 4.55 7.52 -28.92
N ALA A 440 4.81 6.42 -28.23
CA ALA A 440 4.03 5.19 -28.40
C ALA A 440 2.56 5.38 -28.00
N ILE A 441 2.28 6.12 -26.92
CA ILE A 441 0.92 6.51 -26.54
C ILE A 441 0.27 7.40 -27.62
N SER A 442 1.02 8.34 -28.19
CA SER A 442 0.53 9.22 -29.26
C SER A 442 0.17 8.44 -30.53
N LYS A 443 0.93 7.38 -30.87
CA LYS A 443 0.58 6.46 -31.97
C LYS A 443 -0.75 5.74 -31.76
N LEU A 444 -1.21 5.59 -30.50
CA LEU A 444 -2.51 5.01 -30.16
C LEU A 444 -3.67 6.02 -30.24
N GLY A 445 -3.40 7.28 -30.63
CA GLY A 445 -4.41 8.33 -30.79
C GLY A 445 -4.63 9.23 -29.57
N PHE A 446 -3.81 9.09 -28.52
CA PHE A 446 -3.92 9.90 -27.31
C PHE A 446 -2.97 11.11 -27.33
N THR A 447 -3.40 12.22 -26.74
CA THR A 447 -2.54 13.39 -26.53
C THR A 447 -1.55 13.13 -25.37
N ALA A 448 -0.32 12.74 -25.69
CA ALA A 448 0.74 12.53 -24.70
C ALA A 448 2.01 13.29 -25.06
N LYS A 449 2.59 14.00 -24.09
CA LYS A 449 3.82 14.77 -24.26
C LYS A 449 4.87 14.40 -23.22
N HIS A 450 6.14 14.52 -23.59
CA HIS A 450 7.27 14.44 -22.67
C HIS A 450 7.82 15.84 -22.40
N ALA A 451 7.86 16.20 -21.13
CA ALA A 451 8.46 17.43 -20.67
C ALA A 451 9.72 17.19 -19.84
N ALA A 452 10.77 17.96 -20.11
CA ALA A 452 12.11 17.71 -19.58
C ALA A 452 12.78 18.98 -19.03
N LEU A 453 13.60 18.80 -17.99
CA LEU A 453 14.46 19.84 -17.41
C LEU A 453 15.78 19.97 -18.19
N GLY A 454 16.09 21.19 -18.65
CA GLY A 454 17.43 21.57 -19.14
C GLY A 454 17.90 20.93 -20.45
N LYS A 455 19.19 21.12 -20.79
CA LYS A 455 19.85 20.48 -21.93
C LYS A 455 20.43 19.12 -21.50
N ASN A 456 20.29 18.11 -22.35
CA ASN A 456 20.81 16.76 -22.14
C ASN A 456 22.01 16.47 -23.05
N ASN A 457 23.10 15.94 -22.47
CA ASN A 457 24.34 15.60 -23.19
C ASN A 457 24.13 14.55 -24.30
N PHE A 458 23.10 13.70 -24.19
CA PHE A 458 22.77 12.70 -25.21
C PHE A 458 21.80 13.20 -26.31
N ARG A 459 21.37 14.47 -26.24
CA ARG A 459 20.47 15.13 -27.21
C ARG A 459 19.15 14.40 -27.48
N TYR A 460 18.58 13.73 -26.47
CA TYR A 460 17.23 13.17 -26.60
C TYR A 460 16.19 14.27 -26.86
N LYS A 461 15.25 14.00 -27.78
CA LYS A 461 14.15 14.93 -28.12
C LYS A 461 13.06 14.87 -27.04
N HIS A 462 12.47 16.04 -26.73
CA HIS A 462 11.33 16.22 -25.83
C HIS A 462 10.38 17.29 -26.38
N ASP A 463 9.13 17.30 -25.93
CA ASP A 463 8.07 18.13 -26.49
C ASP A 463 7.95 19.48 -25.76
N VAL A 464 8.22 19.51 -24.45
CA VAL A 464 8.07 20.71 -23.61
C VAL A 464 9.32 20.92 -22.75
N SER A 465 10.00 22.06 -22.91
CA SER A 465 11.14 22.42 -22.07
C SER A 465 10.65 23.09 -20.78
N ILE A 466 11.08 22.57 -19.63
CA ILE A 466 10.70 23.09 -18.32
C ILE A 466 11.94 23.61 -17.58
N ALA A 467 11.82 24.72 -16.85
CA ALA A 467 12.89 25.26 -15.99
C ALA A 467 12.79 24.71 -14.56
N SER A 468 13.90 24.33 -13.92
CA SER A 468 13.85 23.94 -12.50
C SER A 468 13.49 25.16 -11.62
N GLN A 469 12.65 24.98 -10.60
CA GLN A 469 12.22 26.08 -9.73
C GLN A 469 12.52 25.80 -8.25
N LYS A 470 13.23 26.74 -7.60
CA LYS A 470 13.52 26.78 -6.16
C LYS A 470 12.71 27.92 -5.49
N ASN A 471 11.39 27.79 -5.37
CA ASN A 471 10.53 28.86 -4.81
C ASN A 471 9.41 28.30 -3.91
N SER A 472 8.82 29.17 -3.09
CA SER A 472 7.83 28.83 -2.07
C SER A 472 6.59 28.08 -2.57
N ILE A 473 5.99 27.27 -1.69
CA ILE A 473 4.79 26.46 -1.96
C ILE A 473 3.60 27.27 -2.52
N LEU A 474 3.55 28.58 -2.25
CA LEU A 474 2.50 29.49 -2.74
C LEU A 474 2.64 29.80 -4.25
N ALA A 475 3.80 29.57 -4.85
CA ALA A 475 4.05 29.84 -6.27
C ALA A 475 3.79 28.61 -7.18
N VAL A 476 3.42 27.45 -6.62
CA VAL A 476 3.33 26.19 -7.38
C VAL A 476 2.23 26.21 -8.43
N SER A 477 1.01 26.64 -8.10
CA SER A 477 -0.08 26.74 -9.09
C SER A 477 0.29 27.71 -10.21
N SER A 478 0.92 28.84 -9.85
CA SER A 478 1.42 29.82 -10.80
C SER A 478 2.54 29.26 -11.67
N TYR A 479 3.35 28.33 -11.17
CA TYR A 479 4.41 27.68 -11.94
C TYR A 479 3.82 26.73 -12.97
N PHE A 480 2.86 25.87 -12.58
CA PHE A 480 2.16 25.00 -13.52
C PHE A 480 1.39 25.81 -14.58
N GLN A 481 0.81 26.95 -14.22
CA GLN A 481 0.18 27.86 -15.19
C GLN A 481 1.20 28.53 -16.11
N LYS A 482 2.28 29.10 -15.58
CA LYS A 482 3.34 29.77 -16.37
C LYS A 482 4.05 28.83 -17.35
N GLN A 483 4.20 27.57 -16.97
CA GLN A 483 4.81 26.53 -17.81
C GLN A 483 3.76 25.79 -18.67
N GLU A 484 2.49 26.24 -18.68
CA GLU A 484 1.38 25.62 -19.43
C GLU A 484 1.16 24.13 -19.11
N LEU A 485 1.49 23.72 -17.89
CA LEU A 485 1.37 22.34 -17.42
C LEU A 485 0.02 22.04 -16.77
N SER A 486 -0.83 23.04 -16.49
CA SER A 486 -2.16 22.84 -15.88
C SER A 486 -3.20 22.20 -16.80
N VAL A 487 -2.92 22.20 -18.12
CA VAL A 487 -3.84 21.68 -19.16
C VAL A 487 -3.94 20.16 -19.15
N TYR A 488 -3.00 19.46 -18.52
CA TYR A 488 -2.97 18.00 -18.47
C TYR A 488 -3.84 17.43 -17.34
N ASN A 489 -4.35 16.22 -17.55
CA ASN A 489 -5.21 15.51 -16.60
C ASN A 489 -4.50 14.32 -15.95
N THR A 490 -3.43 13.83 -16.59
CA THR A 490 -2.62 12.70 -16.13
C THR A 490 -1.14 13.08 -16.14
N TYR A 491 -0.47 12.91 -15.00
CA TYR A 491 0.94 13.24 -14.79
C TYR A 491 1.71 11.97 -14.41
N HIS A 492 2.70 11.63 -15.20
CA HIS A 492 3.58 10.48 -14.97
C HIS A 492 5.00 10.96 -14.70
N TYR A 493 5.38 10.94 -13.43
CA TYR A 493 6.69 11.33 -12.96
C TYR A 493 7.69 10.20 -13.12
N HIS A 494 8.91 10.56 -13.51
CA HIS A 494 10.05 9.67 -13.64
C HIS A 494 11.19 10.22 -12.80
N THR A 495 11.71 9.41 -11.88
CA THR A 495 12.94 9.64 -11.10
C THR A 495 12.90 10.76 -10.05
N ARG A 496 12.30 11.92 -10.34
CA ARG A 496 12.27 13.07 -9.42
C ARG A 496 11.00 13.88 -9.54
N THR A 497 10.71 14.67 -8.51
CA THR A 497 9.67 15.71 -8.55
C THR A 497 10.17 17.03 -9.14
N LEU A 498 9.23 17.93 -9.47
CA LEU A 498 9.53 19.24 -10.08
C LEU A 498 9.91 20.31 -9.06
N LEU A 499 9.31 20.28 -7.87
CA LEU A 499 9.33 21.41 -6.94
C LEU A 499 10.13 21.13 -5.68
N HIS A 500 11.00 22.09 -5.36
CA HIS A 500 11.89 22.09 -4.19
C HIS A 500 11.93 23.51 -3.61
N ASP A 501 12.02 23.66 -2.29
CA ASP A 501 12.09 24.97 -1.60
C ASP A 501 13.08 24.91 -0.43
N LYS A 502 13.44 26.06 0.16
CA LYS A 502 14.34 26.14 1.33
C LYS A 502 13.88 25.33 2.54
N TYR A 503 12.58 25.05 2.63
CA TYR A 503 11.99 24.22 3.69
C TYR A 503 11.90 22.72 3.32
N PHE A 504 11.97 22.41 2.02
CA PHE A 504 11.79 21.05 1.50
C PHE A 504 12.87 20.78 0.44
N ASN A 505 13.95 20.15 0.90
CA ASN A 505 15.05 19.72 0.03
C ASN A 505 14.61 18.54 -0.84
N TYR A 506 15.31 18.32 -1.95
CA TYR A 506 15.11 17.09 -2.71
C TYR A 506 15.43 15.87 -1.82
N PRO A 507 14.56 14.84 -1.77
CA PRO A 507 13.24 14.74 -2.42
C PRO A 507 12.10 15.40 -1.61
N ALA A 508 11.29 16.26 -2.26
CA ALA A 508 10.30 17.13 -1.58
C ALA A 508 8.81 16.74 -1.79
N GLY A 509 8.45 16.11 -2.91
CA GLY A 509 7.12 15.52 -3.08
C GLY A 509 5.89 16.45 -3.23
N LEU A 510 6.02 17.76 -2.96
CA LEU A 510 4.88 18.67 -2.79
C LEU A 510 3.99 18.85 -4.03
N ASP A 511 4.59 18.84 -5.22
CA ASP A 511 3.88 18.89 -6.50
C ASP A 511 2.97 17.67 -6.70
N LEU A 512 3.36 16.49 -6.22
CA LEU A 512 2.51 15.30 -6.25
C LEU A 512 1.24 15.52 -5.42
N LEU A 513 1.37 16.05 -4.20
CA LEU A 513 0.22 16.38 -3.33
C LEU A 513 -0.69 17.42 -3.96
N LEU A 514 -0.12 18.48 -4.53
CA LEU A 514 -0.89 19.56 -5.12
C LEU A 514 -1.67 19.10 -6.34
N LEU A 515 -1.06 18.28 -7.20
CA LEU A 515 -1.76 17.66 -8.33
C LEU A 515 -2.90 16.76 -7.86
N LYS A 516 -2.68 15.96 -6.81
CA LYS A 516 -3.74 15.14 -6.21
C LYS A 516 -4.86 15.98 -5.61
N ALA A 517 -4.54 17.07 -4.91
CA ALA A 517 -5.52 18.01 -4.37
C ALA A 517 -6.33 18.72 -5.47
N MET A 518 -5.76 18.90 -6.66
CA MET A 518 -6.43 19.41 -7.86
C MET A 518 -7.26 18.33 -8.61
N GLY A 519 -7.39 17.12 -8.05
CA GLY A 519 -8.12 16.01 -8.68
C GLY A 519 -7.44 15.42 -9.90
N LYS A 520 -6.12 15.66 -10.08
CA LYS A 520 -5.35 15.12 -11.20
C LYS A 520 -4.87 13.70 -10.91
N ARG A 521 -4.66 12.92 -11.98
CA ARG A 521 -4.06 11.59 -11.87
C ARG A 521 -2.54 11.73 -11.79
N VAL A 522 -1.93 11.09 -10.80
CA VAL A 522 -0.50 11.19 -10.52
C VAL A 522 0.10 9.79 -10.39
N PHE A 523 1.03 9.51 -11.27
CA PHE A 523 1.80 8.27 -11.30
C PHE A 523 3.27 8.57 -11.07
N TYR A 524 3.97 7.68 -10.38
CA TYR A 524 5.39 7.84 -10.12
C TYR A 524 6.17 6.59 -10.51
N HIS A 525 7.26 6.78 -11.25
CA HIS A 525 8.10 5.71 -11.76
C HIS A 525 9.52 5.88 -11.25
N PHE A 526 9.89 5.01 -10.31
CA PHE A 526 11.27 4.84 -9.88
C PHE A 526 12.05 4.08 -10.97
N ARG A 527 13.28 4.51 -11.24
CA ARG A 527 14.14 4.10 -12.35
C ARG A 527 15.51 3.56 -11.90
N GLY A 528 15.97 3.87 -10.68
CA GLY A 528 17.23 3.34 -10.17
C GLY A 528 17.77 4.03 -8.91
N SER A 529 18.84 4.81 -9.06
CA SER A 529 19.66 5.30 -7.94
C SER A 529 18.92 6.19 -6.94
N GLU A 530 17.82 6.83 -7.35
CA GLU A 530 16.98 7.64 -6.45
C GLU A 530 16.36 6.84 -5.31
N ILE A 531 16.23 5.51 -5.44
CA ILE A 531 15.60 4.64 -4.45
C ILE A 531 16.41 3.40 -4.09
N ARG A 532 17.57 3.21 -4.73
CA ARG A 532 18.49 2.12 -4.40
C ARG A 532 19.08 2.37 -3.01
N LEU A 533 18.52 1.68 -2.01
CA LEU A 533 18.97 1.79 -0.62
C LEU A 533 20.35 1.14 -0.46
N SER A 534 21.27 1.88 0.15
CA SER A 534 22.67 1.50 0.27
C SER A 534 22.88 0.17 1.00
N SER A 535 22.16 -0.05 2.10
CA SER A 535 22.24 -1.26 2.93
C SER A 535 21.87 -2.52 2.14
N ILE A 536 20.70 -2.47 1.48
CA ILE A 536 20.17 -3.54 0.66
C ILE A 536 21.06 -3.80 -0.55
N PHE A 537 21.55 -2.76 -1.23
CA PHE A 537 22.38 -2.95 -2.42
C PHE A 537 23.72 -3.61 -2.09
N LYS A 538 24.34 -3.24 -0.96
CA LYS A 538 25.56 -3.89 -0.46
C LYS A 538 25.35 -5.36 -0.15
N GLU A 539 24.27 -5.69 0.57
CA GLU A 539 23.95 -7.06 0.93
C GLU A 539 23.60 -7.92 -0.30
N ALA A 540 22.89 -7.32 -1.26
CA ALA A 540 22.37 -8.04 -2.41
C ALA A 540 23.41 -8.35 -3.49
N THR A 541 24.53 -7.62 -3.55
CA THR A 541 25.59 -7.95 -4.50
C THR A 541 27.00 -7.59 -4.00
N PRO A 542 27.97 -8.53 -4.14
CA PRO A 542 29.36 -8.26 -3.79
C PRO A 542 30.04 -7.26 -4.74
N TYR A 543 29.42 -6.96 -5.89
CA TYR A 543 29.97 -6.08 -6.93
C TYR A 543 29.48 -4.63 -6.80
N ASN A 544 28.85 -4.28 -5.67
CA ASN A 544 28.33 -2.95 -5.40
C ASN A 544 29.44 -1.89 -5.43
N TYR A 545 29.05 -0.63 -5.62
CA TYR A 545 29.94 0.53 -5.74
C TYR A 545 29.74 1.54 -4.60
N VAL A 546 29.04 1.16 -3.53
CA VAL A 546 28.56 2.14 -2.54
C VAL A 546 29.69 2.78 -1.75
N ASP A 547 30.75 2.02 -1.48
CA ASP A 547 31.92 2.48 -0.71
C ASP A 547 33.00 3.15 -1.58
N GLU A 548 32.76 3.27 -2.89
CA GLU A 548 33.71 3.87 -3.83
C GLU A 548 33.44 5.38 -4.00
N GLN A 549 34.52 6.18 -4.03
CA GLN A 549 34.43 7.56 -4.46
C GLN A 549 34.24 7.62 -5.98
N LEU A 550 32.99 7.81 -6.42
CA LEU A 550 32.68 7.96 -7.84
C LEU A 550 33.06 9.37 -8.32
N SER A 551 33.69 9.45 -9.50
CA SER A 551 34.06 10.73 -10.08
C SER A 551 32.84 11.39 -10.73
N GLY A 552 32.66 12.70 -10.53
CA GLY A 552 31.54 13.48 -11.09
C GLY A 552 30.27 13.43 -10.22
N ILE A 553 30.23 14.26 -9.18
CA ILE A 553 28.97 14.63 -8.53
C ILE A 553 28.21 15.49 -9.51
N ASP A 554 27.14 14.97 -10.09
CA ASP A 554 26.13 15.83 -10.71
C ASP A 554 25.50 16.64 -9.57
N GLU A 555 25.83 17.94 -9.49
CA GLU A 555 25.30 18.85 -8.47
C GLU A 555 23.76 18.88 -8.45
N THR A 556 23.10 18.41 -9.51
CA THR A 556 21.63 18.35 -9.61
C THR A 556 21.00 17.06 -9.09
N MET A 557 21.79 16.01 -8.84
CA MET A 557 21.32 14.71 -8.34
C MET A 557 22.45 13.92 -7.65
N PRO A 558 22.60 14.02 -6.31
CA PRO A 558 23.64 13.29 -5.58
C PRO A 558 23.43 11.77 -5.69
N PHE A 559 24.54 11.04 -5.80
CA PHE A 559 24.52 9.59 -6.04
C PHE A 559 24.21 8.77 -4.77
N CYS A 560 24.53 9.34 -3.62
CA CYS A 560 24.24 8.79 -2.31
C CYS A 560 23.14 9.66 -1.70
N PHE A 561 21.90 9.20 -1.80
CA PHE A 561 20.83 9.74 -0.98
C PHE A 561 20.91 9.11 0.39
N ASP A 562 20.61 9.89 1.42
CA ASP A 562 20.43 9.33 2.74
C ASP A 562 19.32 8.28 2.70
N GLU A 563 19.58 7.11 3.28
CA GLU A 563 18.66 5.98 3.18
C GLU A 563 17.33 6.27 3.91
N ALA A 564 17.35 7.06 4.99
CA ALA A 564 16.13 7.47 5.66
C ALA A 564 15.29 8.39 4.75
N ASP A 565 15.93 9.25 3.95
CA ASP A 565 15.25 10.08 2.95
C ASP A 565 14.56 9.26 1.89
N GLN A 566 15.26 8.27 1.35
CA GLN A 566 14.74 7.38 0.33
C GLN A 566 13.53 6.61 0.87
N ARG A 567 13.62 6.09 2.10
CA ARG A 567 12.52 5.38 2.76
C ARG A 567 11.32 6.29 3.04
N ALA A 568 11.56 7.48 3.58
CA ALA A 568 10.51 8.46 3.84
C ALA A 568 9.81 8.86 2.55
N PHE A 569 10.58 9.15 1.49
CA PHE A 569 10.03 9.52 0.18
C PHE A 569 9.31 8.36 -0.52
N ARG A 570 9.83 7.13 -0.44
CA ARG A 570 9.16 5.92 -0.91
C ARG A 570 7.77 5.79 -0.30
N ASN A 571 7.69 5.86 1.03
CA ASN A 571 6.45 5.68 1.76
C ASN A 571 5.46 6.80 1.43
N PHE A 572 5.94 8.03 1.30
CA PHE A 572 5.17 9.16 0.83
C PHE A 572 4.59 8.95 -0.59
N VAL A 573 5.43 8.55 -1.55
CA VAL A 573 5.00 8.33 -2.93
C VAL A 573 3.96 7.20 -3.01
N LEU A 574 4.16 6.12 -2.25
CA LEU A 574 3.19 5.01 -2.13
C LEU A 574 1.86 5.46 -1.52
N GLY A 575 1.88 6.41 -0.59
CA GLY A 575 0.67 6.96 0.03
C GLY A 575 -0.04 8.05 -0.80
N VAL A 576 0.61 8.64 -1.80
CA VAL A 576 0.07 9.79 -2.55
C VAL A 576 -0.33 9.43 -3.99
N CYS A 577 0.47 8.62 -4.68
CA CYS A 577 0.30 8.36 -6.12
C CYS A 577 -0.77 7.30 -6.40
N ASP A 578 -1.46 7.42 -7.54
CA ASP A 578 -2.49 6.49 -7.98
C ASP A 578 -1.94 5.09 -8.25
N ARG A 579 -0.73 5.03 -8.84
CA ARG A 579 0.11 3.84 -8.89
C ARG A 579 1.59 4.25 -8.89
N VAL A 580 2.41 3.33 -8.37
CA VAL A 580 3.85 3.43 -8.36
C VAL A 580 4.44 2.34 -9.24
N PHE A 581 5.37 2.74 -10.10
CA PHE A 581 6.04 1.89 -11.07
C PHE A 581 7.53 1.77 -10.75
N VAL A 582 8.09 0.65 -11.16
CA VAL A 582 9.52 0.39 -11.26
C VAL A 582 9.84 -0.15 -12.65
N ASN A 583 11.09 -0.08 -13.09
CA ASN A 583 11.50 -0.56 -14.42
C ASN A 583 11.83 -2.05 -14.47
N ASP A 584 12.17 -2.64 -13.33
CA ASP A 584 12.58 -4.03 -13.23
C ASP A 584 12.48 -4.55 -11.78
N PRO A 585 12.62 -5.87 -11.58
CA PRO A 585 12.58 -6.50 -10.26
C PRO A 585 13.69 -6.04 -9.31
N GLU A 586 14.85 -5.62 -9.81
CA GLU A 586 15.93 -5.13 -8.96
C GLU A 586 15.50 -3.84 -8.26
N VAL A 587 14.89 -2.90 -8.99
CA VAL A 587 14.33 -1.70 -8.37
C VAL A 587 13.11 -2.03 -7.49
N GLN A 588 12.33 -3.06 -7.84
CA GLN A 588 11.19 -3.53 -7.04
C GLN A 588 11.59 -3.99 -5.63
N CYS A 589 12.80 -4.51 -5.43
CA CYS A 589 13.33 -4.86 -4.10
C CYS A 589 13.39 -3.68 -3.13
N TYR A 590 13.46 -2.45 -3.64
CA TYR A 590 13.44 -1.23 -2.83
C TYR A 590 12.04 -0.64 -2.70
N VAL A 591 11.11 -0.99 -3.59
CA VAL A 591 9.71 -0.53 -3.61
C VAL A 591 8.78 -1.74 -3.72
N PRO A 592 8.62 -2.51 -2.63
CA PRO A 592 7.86 -3.76 -2.65
C PRO A 592 6.42 -3.54 -3.13
N ASN A 593 5.86 -4.52 -3.85
CA ASN A 593 4.51 -4.49 -4.42
C ASN A 593 4.24 -3.37 -5.46
N SER A 594 5.27 -2.68 -5.94
CA SER A 594 5.16 -1.77 -7.09
C SER A 594 4.96 -2.55 -8.40
N LEU A 595 4.40 -1.88 -9.42
CA LEU A 595 4.19 -2.49 -10.73
C LEU A 595 5.44 -2.36 -11.60
N ILE A 596 5.89 -3.47 -12.20
CA ILE A 596 7.02 -3.44 -13.15
C ILE A 596 6.51 -2.96 -14.51
N VAL A 597 7.01 -1.81 -14.97
CA VAL A 597 6.86 -1.29 -16.32
C VAL A 597 8.20 -1.43 -17.03
N PRO A 598 8.38 -2.44 -17.92
CA PRO A 598 9.65 -2.73 -18.54
C PRO A 598 10.24 -1.54 -19.29
N ARG A 599 11.57 -1.55 -19.48
CA ARG A 599 12.24 -0.59 -20.37
C ARG A 599 11.61 -0.66 -21.75
N SER A 600 11.16 0.48 -22.25
CA SER A 600 10.48 0.63 -23.54
C SER A 600 11.48 0.92 -24.66
N ILE A 601 11.27 0.27 -25.80
CA ILE A 601 12.05 0.48 -27.01
C ILE A 601 11.13 0.50 -28.23
N ASP A 602 11.42 1.38 -29.19
CA ASP A 602 10.74 1.37 -30.48
C ASP A 602 11.36 0.28 -31.37
N ILE A 603 10.76 -0.90 -31.32
CA ILE A 603 11.23 -2.09 -32.06
C ILE A 603 11.31 -1.80 -33.57
N MET A 604 10.40 -1.00 -34.12
CA MET A 604 10.36 -0.72 -35.56
C MET A 604 11.52 0.17 -36.00
N GLN A 605 11.96 1.09 -35.13
CA GLN A 605 13.13 1.94 -35.40
C GLN A 605 14.46 1.17 -35.34
N LEU A 606 14.49 0.03 -34.61
CA LEU A 606 15.72 -0.75 -34.38
C LEU A 606 15.87 -1.99 -35.25
N ALA A 607 14.78 -2.48 -35.84
CA ALA A 607 14.80 -3.66 -36.67
C ALA A 607 15.56 -3.40 -37.99
N CYS A 608 16.85 -3.72 -38.03
CA CYS A 608 17.64 -3.82 -39.26
C CYS A 608 18.38 -5.16 -39.31
N GLY A 609 18.10 -5.94 -40.38
CA GLY A 609 18.97 -6.94 -41.03
C GLY A 609 19.51 -8.13 -40.21
N GLN A 610 19.36 -9.35 -40.75
CA GLN A 610 20.00 -10.56 -40.21
C GLN A 610 21.52 -10.39 -40.01
N PRO A 611 22.13 -11.13 -39.05
CA PRO A 611 23.57 -11.08 -38.79
C PRO A 611 24.36 -11.24 -40.09
N LYS A 612 25.29 -10.32 -40.37
CA LYS A 612 26.22 -10.47 -41.48
C LYS A 612 27.10 -11.70 -41.24
N SER A 613 27.37 -12.41 -42.33
CA SER A 613 28.01 -13.72 -42.47
C SER A 613 29.15 -14.05 -41.50
N ILE A 614 29.15 -15.30 -41.06
CA ILE A 614 30.28 -16.06 -40.49
C ILE A 614 31.55 -15.78 -41.32
N GLY A 615 32.60 -15.25 -40.67
CA GLY A 615 33.91 -14.99 -41.28
C GLY A 615 34.52 -13.59 -41.06
N SER A 616 33.78 -12.61 -40.52
CA SER A 616 34.32 -11.29 -40.14
C SER A 616 34.82 -11.27 -38.69
N ILE A 617 35.91 -10.52 -38.43
CA ILE A 617 36.43 -10.25 -37.09
C ILE A 617 35.29 -9.69 -36.21
N PRO A 618 34.95 -10.30 -35.06
CA PRO A 618 33.82 -9.86 -34.24
C PRO A 618 34.11 -8.50 -33.58
N LEU A 619 33.13 -7.60 -33.62
CA LEU A 619 33.21 -6.31 -32.92
C LEU A 619 32.53 -6.40 -31.55
N ILE A 620 33.29 -6.14 -30.49
CA ILE A 620 32.82 -6.00 -29.11
C ILE A 620 32.59 -4.52 -28.81
N VAL A 621 31.40 -4.17 -28.30
CA VAL A 621 31.07 -2.78 -27.92
C VAL A 621 30.72 -2.69 -26.44
N HIS A 622 31.25 -1.69 -25.77
CA HIS A 622 30.82 -1.28 -24.43
C HIS A 622 30.49 0.22 -24.44
N ALA A 623 29.32 0.60 -23.92
CA ALA A 623 28.85 1.99 -23.98
C ALA A 623 28.39 2.50 -22.60
N PRO A 624 29.33 2.85 -21.72
CA PRO A 624 28.97 3.26 -20.37
C PRO A 624 28.58 4.74 -20.30
N SER A 625 27.35 5.01 -19.84
CA SER A 625 26.96 6.36 -19.43
C SER A 625 27.68 6.84 -18.17
N ARG A 626 28.04 5.90 -17.29
CA ARG A 626 28.81 6.09 -16.05
C ARG A 626 29.76 4.90 -15.88
N PRO A 627 31.05 5.06 -16.22
CA PRO A 627 31.99 3.94 -16.29
C PRO A 627 32.14 3.15 -14.99
N GLU A 628 32.25 3.82 -13.85
CA GLU A 628 32.47 3.18 -12.55
C GLU A 628 31.26 2.34 -12.12
N VAL A 629 30.06 2.91 -12.31
CA VAL A 629 28.77 2.25 -12.00
C VAL A 629 28.54 1.03 -12.88
N LYS A 630 28.95 1.09 -14.16
CA LYS A 630 28.77 -0.02 -15.11
C LYS A 630 29.88 -1.07 -15.04
N GLY A 631 30.99 -0.77 -14.36
CA GLY A 631 32.13 -1.68 -14.21
C GLY A 631 33.06 -1.69 -15.42
N SER A 632 33.22 -0.55 -16.10
CA SER A 632 34.00 -0.46 -17.35
C SER A 632 35.45 -0.90 -17.19
N GLN A 633 36.08 -0.69 -16.03
CA GLN A 633 37.45 -1.12 -15.79
C GLN A 633 37.61 -2.64 -15.95
N TYR A 634 36.64 -3.43 -15.46
CA TYR A 634 36.67 -4.88 -15.61
C TYR A 634 36.51 -5.31 -17.07
N VAL A 635 35.70 -4.59 -17.85
CA VAL A 635 35.56 -4.82 -19.29
C VAL A 635 36.90 -4.54 -20.00
N LEU A 636 37.54 -3.40 -19.71
CA LEU A 636 38.82 -3.03 -20.32
C LEU A 636 39.93 -4.04 -19.99
N ASN A 637 40.03 -4.45 -18.73
CA ASN A 637 41.00 -5.47 -18.31
C ASN A 637 40.77 -6.81 -19.03
N ALA A 638 39.50 -7.23 -19.17
CA ALA A 638 39.16 -8.46 -19.89
C ALA A 638 39.53 -8.38 -21.38
N ILE A 639 39.32 -7.23 -22.01
CA ILE A 639 39.69 -6.99 -23.40
C ILE A 639 41.21 -7.05 -23.58
N GLU A 640 41.98 -6.44 -22.69
CA GLU A 640 43.45 -6.49 -22.72
C GLU A 640 43.96 -7.93 -22.53
N GLN A 641 43.42 -8.65 -21.55
CA GLN A 641 43.79 -10.04 -21.30
C GLN A 641 43.52 -10.92 -22.52
N LEU A 642 42.33 -10.84 -23.13
CA LEU A 642 42.00 -11.66 -24.30
C LEU A 642 42.88 -11.33 -25.52
N LYS A 643 43.29 -10.07 -25.69
CA LYS A 643 44.27 -9.69 -26.73
C LYS A 643 45.65 -10.33 -26.47
N GLN A 644 46.09 -10.37 -25.21
CA GLN A 644 47.35 -11.03 -24.83
C GLN A 644 47.28 -12.54 -25.01
N GLU A 645 46.11 -13.15 -24.79
CA GLU A 645 45.83 -14.57 -25.05
C GLU A 645 45.73 -14.92 -26.55
N GLY A 646 45.81 -13.93 -27.45
CA GLY A 646 45.87 -14.14 -28.91
C GLY A 646 44.51 -14.17 -29.63
N PHE A 647 43.42 -13.73 -28.98
CA PHE A 647 42.11 -13.67 -29.60
C PHE A 647 42.01 -12.51 -30.63
N SER A 648 41.43 -12.79 -31.80
CA SER A 648 41.20 -11.79 -32.86
C SER A 648 39.79 -11.21 -32.76
N PHE A 649 39.68 -9.92 -32.41
CA PHE A 649 38.42 -9.18 -32.34
C PHE A 649 38.68 -7.66 -32.38
N GLU A 650 37.66 -6.88 -32.75
CA GLU A 650 37.66 -5.42 -32.62
C GLU A 650 36.97 -5.01 -31.31
N PHE A 651 37.40 -3.89 -30.71
CA PHE A 651 36.76 -3.33 -29.52
C PHE A 651 36.49 -1.84 -29.71
N THR A 652 35.29 -1.39 -29.36
CA THR A 652 34.92 0.03 -29.32
C THR A 652 34.28 0.40 -27.99
N LEU A 653 34.89 1.36 -27.29
CA LEU A 653 34.33 2.02 -26.13
C LEU A 653 33.56 3.27 -26.58
N VAL A 654 32.24 3.32 -26.36
CA VAL A 654 31.40 4.46 -26.75
C VAL A 654 31.13 5.35 -25.53
N GLN A 655 31.61 6.59 -25.57
CA GLN A 655 31.45 7.58 -24.50
C GLN A 655 31.17 8.97 -25.09
N ASN A 656 30.40 9.80 -24.36
CA ASN A 656 30.11 11.20 -24.69
C ASN A 656 29.62 11.44 -26.14
N MET A 657 28.88 10.46 -26.67
CA MET A 657 28.40 10.46 -28.06
C MET A 657 26.88 10.68 -28.10
N PRO A 658 26.35 11.46 -29.07
CA PRO A 658 24.92 11.54 -29.31
C PRO A 658 24.31 10.15 -29.57
N HIS A 659 23.07 9.93 -29.12
CA HIS A 659 22.44 8.61 -29.19
C HIS A 659 22.38 8.06 -30.62
N GLU A 660 22.05 8.87 -31.63
CA GLU A 660 21.98 8.42 -33.03
C GLU A 660 23.31 7.89 -33.57
N GLU A 661 24.43 8.52 -33.19
CA GLU A 661 25.78 8.08 -33.57
C GLU A 661 26.17 6.80 -32.84
N ALA A 662 25.88 6.70 -31.54
CA ALA A 662 26.13 5.49 -30.75
C ALA A 662 25.38 4.28 -31.33
N MET A 663 24.13 4.49 -31.76
CA MET A 663 23.31 3.48 -32.42
C MET A 663 23.90 3.00 -33.75
N ALA A 664 24.62 3.85 -34.49
CA ALA A 664 25.32 3.44 -35.70
C ALA A 664 26.49 2.48 -35.40
N VAL A 665 27.15 2.65 -34.25
CA VAL A 665 28.19 1.72 -33.76
C VAL A 665 27.55 0.41 -33.31
N TYR A 666 26.48 0.45 -32.52
CA TYR A 666 25.82 -0.75 -31.99
C TYR A 666 25.34 -1.69 -33.09
N ARG A 667 24.84 -1.14 -34.21
CA ARG A 667 24.41 -1.93 -35.37
C ARG A 667 25.53 -2.78 -35.98
N LYS A 668 26.79 -2.33 -35.88
CA LYS A 668 27.97 -3.06 -36.38
C LYS A 668 28.49 -4.11 -35.40
N ALA A 669 28.15 -4.02 -34.12
CA ALA A 669 28.62 -4.93 -33.08
C ALA A 669 28.18 -6.38 -33.35
N SER A 670 28.96 -7.33 -32.87
CA SER A 670 28.58 -8.74 -32.70
C SER A 670 28.22 -9.03 -31.25
N ILE A 671 29.00 -8.48 -30.32
CA ILE A 671 28.85 -8.62 -28.87
C ILE A 671 28.71 -7.24 -28.24
N ILE A 672 27.74 -7.07 -27.35
CA ILE A 672 27.56 -5.84 -26.56
C ILE A 672 27.70 -6.18 -25.09
N VAL A 673 28.62 -5.50 -24.40
CA VAL A 673 28.79 -5.57 -22.95
C VAL A 673 28.09 -4.39 -22.31
N ASP A 674 27.07 -4.66 -21.50
CA ASP A 674 26.36 -3.62 -20.74
C ASP A 674 26.96 -3.46 -19.34
N GLN A 675 26.16 -3.62 -18.28
CA GLN A 675 26.58 -3.33 -16.91
C GLN A 675 26.87 -4.62 -16.15
N LEU A 676 27.95 -4.60 -15.37
CA LEU A 676 28.47 -5.75 -14.62
C LEU A 676 28.21 -5.70 -13.11
N ARG A 677 27.75 -4.56 -12.57
CA ARG A 677 27.74 -4.32 -11.11
C ARG A 677 26.36 -4.18 -10.46
N ILE A 678 25.35 -3.74 -11.20
CA ILE A 678 24.03 -3.38 -10.62
C ILE A 678 23.16 -4.60 -10.30
N GLY A 679 23.23 -5.66 -11.12
CA GLY A 679 22.40 -6.86 -10.93
C GLY A 679 21.10 -6.90 -11.73
N TRP A 680 20.87 -5.91 -12.60
CA TRP A 680 19.90 -5.98 -13.70
C TRP A 680 20.46 -5.32 -14.95
N TYR A 681 19.98 -5.67 -16.14
CA TYR A 681 20.46 -5.08 -17.40
C TYR A 681 19.82 -3.70 -17.68
N GLY A 682 20.54 -2.82 -18.36
CA GLY A 682 20.15 -1.47 -18.71
C GLY A 682 19.49 -1.32 -20.08
N VAL A 683 19.32 -0.08 -20.55
CA VAL A 683 18.73 0.22 -21.88
C VAL A 683 19.61 -0.27 -23.03
N LEU A 684 20.93 -0.18 -22.90
CA LEU A 684 21.90 -0.68 -23.90
C LEU A 684 21.71 -2.19 -24.18
N ALA A 685 21.48 -2.98 -23.13
CA ALA A 685 21.21 -4.41 -23.29
C ALA A 685 19.93 -4.65 -24.09
N VAL A 686 18.87 -3.88 -23.84
CA VAL A 686 17.59 -3.99 -24.58
C VAL A 686 17.77 -3.57 -26.04
N GLU A 687 18.52 -2.50 -26.30
CA GLU A 687 18.92 -2.05 -27.65
C GLU A 687 19.69 -3.14 -28.39
N GLY A 688 20.71 -3.72 -27.75
CA GLY A 688 21.52 -4.80 -28.31
C GLY A 688 20.72 -6.05 -28.62
N MET A 689 19.87 -6.49 -27.68
CA MET A 689 18.95 -7.62 -27.88
C MET A 689 17.99 -7.35 -29.04
N ALA A 690 17.40 -6.15 -29.13
CA ALA A 690 16.49 -5.78 -30.22
C ALA A 690 17.18 -5.78 -31.60
N MET A 691 18.48 -5.48 -31.66
CA MET A 691 19.30 -5.57 -32.87
C MET A 691 19.86 -6.98 -33.14
N GLY A 692 19.59 -7.97 -32.28
CA GLY A 692 20.09 -9.34 -32.39
C GLY A 692 21.59 -9.48 -32.15
N LYS A 693 22.11 -8.75 -31.17
CA LYS A 693 23.50 -8.90 -30.71
C LYS A 693 23.55 -9.87 -29.53
N ALA A 694 24.67 -10.56 -29.35
CA ALA A 694 24.91 -11.26 -28.11
C ALA A 694 25.19 -10.24 -27.01
N VAL A 695 24.32 -10.18 -26.00
CA VAL A 695 24.41 -9.21 -24.92
C VAL A 695 24.99 -9.86 -23.68
N VAL A 696 26.02 -9.23 -23.13
CA VAL A 696 26.72 -9.62 -21.91
C VAL A 696 26.34 -8.64 -20.80
N SER A 697 25.77 -9.14 -19.70
CA SER A 697 25.37 -8.31 -18.56
C SER A 697 25.18 -9.12 -17.29
N TYR A 698 25.26 -8.46 -16.14
CA TYR A 698 25.03 -9.08 -14.84
C TYR A 698 23.55 -9.08 -14.47
N ILE A 699 23.02 -10.27 -14.14
CA ILE A 699 21.76 -10.44 -13.43
C ILE A 699 22.06 -11.07 -12.07
N ARG A 700 21.60 -10.40 -11.01
CA ARG A 700 21.62 -10.89 -9.64
C ARG A 700 20.94 -12.26 -9.55
N ASN A 701 21.60 -13.23 -8.93
CA ASN A 701 21.15 -14.62 -8.92
C ASN A 701 19.77 -14.78 -8.29
N ASP A 702 19.50 -14.01 -7.23
CA ASP A 702 18.21 -14.01 -6.56
C ASP A 702 17.06 -13.50 -7.44
N LEU A 703 17.32 -12.72 -8.52
CA LEU A 703 16.29 -12.11 -9.37
C LEU A 703 16.09 -12.79 -10.73
N ARG A 704 16.92 -13.78 -11.09
CA ARG A 704 16.89 -14.46 -12.41
C ARG A 704 15.51 -15.02 -12.80
N HIS A 705 14.67 -15.28 -11.82
CA HIS A 705 13.36 -15.92 -11.96
C HIS A 705 12.24 -15.01 -12.47
N TYR A 706 12.41 -13.68 -12.44
CA TYR A 706 11.42 -12.73 -12.95
C TYR A 706 11.39 -12.66 -14.47
N LEU A 707 12.48 -13.03 -15.12
CA LEU A 707 12.58 -13.02 -16.58
C LEU A 707 11.93 -14.28 -17.16
N PRO A 708 11.70 -14.32 -18.48
CA PRO A 708 11.34 -15.55 -19.14
C PRO A 708 12.38 -16.59 -18.86
N TYR A 709 11.94 -17.82 -18.97
CA TYR A 709 12.74 -18.95 -18.58
C TYR A 709 13.75 -19.28 -19.70
N PRO A 710 15.08 -19.15 -19.47
CA PRO A 710 15.87 -18.00 -18.92
C PRO A 710 15.95 -16.78 -19.88
N PRO A 711 16.41 -15.58 -19.44
CA PRO A 711 16.67 -14.46 -20.34
C PRO A 711 17.87 -14.74 -21.26
N PRO A 712 17.82 -14.25 -22.51
CA PRO A 712 18.83 -14.54 -23.53
C PRO A 712 20.08 -13.66 -23.39
N LEU A 713 20.73 -13.72 -22.22
CA LEU A 713 21.94 -12.98 -21.91
C LEU A 713 23.09 -13.94 -21.64
N ALA A 714 24.29 -13.55 -22.04
CA ALA A 714 25.51 -14.15 -21.53
C ALA A 714 25.84 -13.50 -20.18
N TYR A 715 25.53 -14.19 -19.08
CA TYR A 715 25.70 -13.62 -17.74
C TYR A 715 27.16 -13.42 -17.42
N ALA A 716 27.54 -12.17 -17.15
CA ALA A 716 28.87 -11.83 -16.71
C ALA A 716 28.83 -10.82 -15.56
N ASN A 717 29.82 -10.92 -14.68
CA ASN A 717 30.11 -10.03 -13.58
C ASN A 717 31.62 -9.70 -13.59
N PRO A 718 32.12 -8.88 -12.65
CA PRO A 718 33.54 -8.51 -12.60
C PRO A 718 34.52 -9.68 -12.51
N GLU A 719 34.11 -10.83 -11.96
CA GLU A 719 34.98 -11.99 -11.73
C GLU A 719 35.06 -12.93 -12.94
N ASN A 720 34.01 -13.04 -13.75
CA ASN A 720 33.92 -14.04 -14.83
C ASN A 720 33.80 -13.46 -16.26
N ILE A 721 33.84 -12.13 -16.41
CA ILE A 721 33.69 -11.48 -17.72
C ILE A 721 34.68 -11.98 -18.78
N VAL A 722 35.91 -12.31 -18.37
CA VAL A 722 36.94 -12.85 -19.29
C VAL A 722 36.48 -14.18 -19.87
N ASP A 723 36.01 -15.10 -19.03
CA ASP A 723 35.60 -16.45 -19.44
C ASP A 723 34.37 -16.42 -20.34
N VAL A 724 33.42 -15.53 -20.04
CA VAL A 724 32.20 -15.33 -20.84
C VAL A 724 32.55 -14.80 -22.23
N LEU A 725 33.39 -13.77 -22.32
CA LEU A 725 33.84 -13.23 -23.61
C LEU A 725 34.67 -14.25 -24.39
N ARG A 726 35.56 -14.99 -23.72
CA ARG A 726 36.33 -16.08 -24.33
C ARG A 726 35.42 -17.13 -24.96
N TYR A 727 34.39 -17.56 -24.22
CA TYR A 727 33.41 -18.53 -24.71
C TYR A 727 32.69 -18.02 -25.96
N LEU A 728 32.21 -16.77 -25.97
CA LEU A 728 31.52 -16.20 -27.12
C LEU A 728 32.43 -16.05 -28.35
N LEU A 729 33.71 -15.72 -28.16
CA LEU A 729 34.69 -15.63 -29.25
C LEU A 729 35.03 -17.00 -29.86
N LEU A 730 35.05 -18.06 -29.04
CA LEU A 730 35.29 -19.44 -29.50
C LEU A 730 34.05 -20.09 -30.12
N ASN A 731 32.85 -19.58 -29.82
CA ASN A 731 31.58 -20.20 -30.22
C ASN A 731 30.68 -19.19 -30.96
N PRO A 732 30.93 -18.91 -32.26
CA PRO A 732 30.11 -18.00 -33.06
C PRO A 732 28.63 -18.40 -33.12
N ASP A 733 28.32 -19.70 -33.09
CA ASP A 733 26.94 -20.21 -33.05
C ASP A 733 26.22 -19.78 -31.76
N ALA A 734 26.94 -19.69 -30.63
CA ALA A 734 26.39 -19.17 -29.39
C ALA A 734 26.06 -17.68 -29.51
N VAL A 735 26.91 -16.89 -30.18
CA VAL A 735 26.66 -15.46 -30.44
C VAL A 735 25.38 -15.28 -31.26
N ALA A 736 25.21 -16.06 -32.33
CA ALA A 736 23.99 -16.04 -33.14
C ALA A 736 22.75 -16.45 -32.33
N SER A 737 22.86 -17.54 -31.54
CA SER A 737 21.77 -18.03 -30.68
C SER A 737 21.33 -16.99 -29.65
N TYR A 738 22.26 -16.30 -28.98
CA TYR A 738 21.93 -15.21 -28.05
C TYR A 738 21.27 -14.03 -28.76
N GLY A 739 21.76 -13.67 -29.95
CA GLY A 739 21.18 -12.61 -30.77
C GLY A 739 19.73 -12.90 -31.16
N GLU A 740 19.44 -14.08 -31.71
CA GLU A 740 18.10 -14.48 -32.13
C GLU A 740 17.12 -14.53 -30.95
N ALA A 741 17.53 -15.16 -29.84
CA ALA A 741 16.72 -15.23 -28.64
C ALA A 741 16.49 -13.83 -28.03
N GLY A 742 17.52 -12.97 -28.06
CA GLY A 742 17.46 -11.56 -27.66
C GLY A 742 16.43 -10.76 -28.46
N GLN A 743 16.38 -10.92 -29.79
CA GLN A 743 15.39 -10.22 -30.61
C GLN A 743 13.96 -10.63 -30.25
N LYS A 744 13.73 -11.93 -30.11
CA LYS A 744 12.41 -12.45 -29.71
C LYS A 744 12.01 -11.88 -28.35
N PHE A 745 12.92 -11.92 -27.40
CA PHE A 745 12.71 -11.36 -26.06
C PHE A 745 12.39 -9.86 -26.10
N SER A 746 13.19 -9.03 -26.77
CA SER A 746 12.91 -7.59 -26.84
C SER A 746 11.56 -7.26 -27.50
N ARG A 747 11.15 -8.02 -28.52
CA ARG A 747 9.82 -7.84 -29.17
C ARG A 747 8.66 -8.16 -28.24
N GLU A 748 8.80 -9.19 -27.41
CA GLU A 748 7.75 -9.63 -26.49
C GLU A 748 7.65 -8.74 -25.23
N TYR A 749 8.79 -8.34 -24.64
CA TYR A 749 8.82 -7.72 -23.31
C TYR A 749 9.14 -6.22 -23.31
N HIS A 750 9.85 -5.72 -24.32
CA HIS A 750 10.36 -4.35 -24.35
C HIS A 750 9.71 -3.47 -25.42
N ASN A 751 8.75 -3.99 -26.17
CA ASN A 751 8.04 -3.23 -27.20
C ASN A 751 7.21 -2.09 -26.59
N ALA A 752 7.58 -0.85 -26.93
CA ALA A 752 6.93 0.36 -26.44
C ALA A 752 5.43 0.41 -26.76
N ASP A 753 4.98 -0.12 -27.91
CA ASP A 753 3.57 -0.09 -28.30
C ASP A 753 2.71 -0.97 -27.38
N THR A 754 3.24 -2.13 -26.99
CA THR A 754 2.58 -3.03 -26.02
C THR A 754 2.53 -2.38 -24.65
N ILE A 755 3.66 -1.82 -24.19
CA ILE A 755 3.76 -1.13 -22.90
C ILE A 755 2.79 0.06 -22.83
N ALA A 756 2.71 0.87 -23.89
CA ALA A 756 1.81 2.02 -23.97
C ALA A 756 0.33 1.62 -23.83
N LYS A 757 -0.10 0.57 -24.53
CA LYS A 757 -1.48 0.04 -24.41
C LYS A 757 -1.82 -0.32 -22.96
N ASN A 758 -0.90 -1.00 -22.29
CA ASN A 758 -1.09 -1.47 -20.93
C ASN A 758 -1.03 -0.31 -19.91
N LEU A 759 -0.20 0.71 -20.13
CA LEU A 759 -0.21 1.93 -19.31
C LEU A 759 -1.52 2.71 -19.43
N ILE A 760 -2.11 2.81 -20.63
CA ILE A 760 -3.41 3.45 -20.82
C ILE A 760 -4.51 2.75 -19.99
N ASP A 761 -4.51 1.42 -19.95
CA ASP A 761 -5.44 0.65 -19.13
C ASP A 761 -5.25 0.91 -17.62
N ILE A 762 -4.02 1.20 -17.18
CA ILE A 762 -3.75 1.62 -15.80
C ILE A 762 -4.22 3.05 -15.55
N TYR A 763 -3.94 3.99 -16.47
CA TYR A 763 -4.35 5.39 -16.32
C TYR A 763 -5.88 5.58 -16.26
N ARG A 764 -6.62 4.62 -16.82
CA ARG A 764 -8.09 4.55 -16.76
C ARG A 764 -8.65 4.13 -15.41
N GLN A 765 -7.82 3.61 -14.50
CA GLN A 765 -8.29 3.12 -13.20
C GLN A 765 -8.72 4.28 -12.29
N PRO A 766 -9.61 4.02 -11.31
CA PRO A 766 -10.04 5.03 -10.35
C PRO A 766 -8.87 5.67 -9.61
N ILE A 767 -9.00 6.97 -9.32
CA ILE A 767 -8.04 7.73 -8.52
C ILE A 767 -8.01 7.15 -7.11
N GLN A 768 -6.81 6.87 -6.59
CA GLN A 768 -6.62 6.41 -5.22
C GLN A 768 -6.68 7.60 -4.26
N PRO A 769 -7.35 7.48 -3.10
CA PRO A 769 -7.27 8.50 -2.06
C PRO A 769 -5.83 8.59 -1.52
N ILE A 770 -5.48 9.76 -1.01
CA ILE A 770 -4.20 9.98 -0.34
C ILE A 770 -4.24 9.31 1.05
N ASP A 771 -3.16 8.63 1.44
CA ASP A 771 -2.93 8.20 2.81
C ASP A 771 -2.45 9.39 3.67
N PRO A 772 -3.29 9.94 4.56
CA PRO A 772 -2.93 11.10 5.37
C PRO A 772 -1.79 10.79 6.36
N VAL A 773 -1.61 9.53 6.78
CA VAL A 773 -0.54 9.14 7.71
C VAL A 773 0.81 9.16 7.00
N ALA A 774 0.89 8.60 5.79
CA ALA A 774 2.11 8.66 4.97
C ALA A 774 2.53 10.12 4.70
N VAL A 775 1.56 11.01 4.44
CA VAL A 775 1.81 12.43 4.24
C VAL A 775 2.30 13.11 5.52
N ALA A 776 1.63 12.88 6.65
CA ALA A 776 2.01 13.46 7.93
C ALA A 776 3.43 13.05 8.34
N ASN A 777 3.74 11.75 8.27
CA ASN A 777 5.06 11.22 8.60
C ASN A 777 6.15 11.81 7.71
N PHE A 778 5.88 11.99 6.41
CA PHE A 778 6.84 12.58 5.49
C PHE A 778 7.08 14.07 5.76
N ILE A 779 6.02 14.83 6.07
CA ILE A 779 6.14 16.24 6.45
C ILE A 779 6.94 16.36 7.75
N GLU A 780 6.62 15.55 8.76
CA GLU A 780 7.36 15.52 10.03
C GLU A 780 8.84 15.20 9.81
N PHE A 781 9.13 14.19 8.99
CA PHE A 781 10.49 13.82 8.61
C PHE A 781 11.25 14.98 7.94
N GLN A 782 10.64 15.65 6.96
CA GLN A 782 11.26 16.81 6.28
C GLN A 782 11.48 17.99 7.23
N MET A 783 10.54 18.24 8.15
CA MET A 783 10.65 19.31 9.14
C MET A 783 11.71 19.01 10.21
N GLY A 784 11.85 17.74 10.63
CA GLY A 784 12.82 17.29 11.63
C GLY A 784 14.27 17.56 11.24
N LYS A 785 14.60 17.46 9.95
CA LYS A 785 15.94 17.76 9.39
C LYS A 785 16.42 19.18 9.64
N LYS A 786 15.51 20.14 9.83
CA LYS A 786 15.84 21.54 10.14
C LYS A 786 16.54 21.68 11.50
N SER A 787 16.31 20.73 12.42
CA SER A 787 16.83 20.75 13.79
C SER A 787 18.29 20.32 13.92
N GLY A 788 18.86 19.68 12.88
CA GLY A 788 20.16 19.01 12.95
C GLY A 788 21.30 19.69 12.18
N GLY A 789 21.02 20.80 11.49
CA GLY A 789 21.93 21.37 10.48
C GLY A 789 22.98 22.35 11.00
N ASP A 790 22.73 23.10 12.07
CA ASP A 790 23.63 24.21 12.49
C ASP A 790 23.71 24.40 14.03
N GLN A 791 23.58 23.32 14.83
CA GLN A 791 23.70 23.41 16.29
C GLN A 791 24.72 22.44 16.89
N LYS A 792 25.91 22.40 16.30
CA LYS A 792 27.14 22.10 17.06
C LYS A 792 28.01 23.35 17.06
N ASP A 793 27.62 24.31 17.88
CA ASP A 793 28.51 25.12 18.71
C ASP A 793 27.75 26.32 19.27
N ASN A 794 27.86 26.48 20.60
CA ASN A 794 27.42 27.61 21.41
C ASN A 794 25.90 27.80 21.57
N ILE A 795 25.40 27.54 22.78
CA ILE A 795 24.67 28.54 23.58
C ILE A 795 24.83 28.17 25.06
N ASN A 796 25.55 29.04 25.78
CA ASN A 796 25.57 29.08 27.23
C ASN A 796 24.23 29.58 27.77
N ASN A 797 23.81 29.03 28.90
CA ASN A 797 22.74 29.55 29.74
C ASN A 797 23.06 30.98 30.17
N ASN A 798 22.53 31.99 29.47
CA ASN A 798 22.15 33.31 29.99
C ASN A 798 21.92 34.28 28.82
N GLN A 799 20.69 34.39 28.31
CA GLN A 799 20.13 35.61 27.71
C GLN A 799 18.65 35.39 27.33
N ILE A 800 17.77 35.43 28.32
CA ILE A 800 16.34 35.70 28.12
C ILE A 800 16.20 37.20 28.37
N ASN A 801 16.04 38.01 27.32
CA ASN A 801 15.39 39.33 27.33
C ASN A 801 15.47 40.11 25.99
N SER A 802 15.57 39.44 24.84
CA SER A 802 15.18 40.07 23.56
C SER A 802 14.62 39.00 22.63
N ILE A 803 13.30 39.02 22.41
CA ILE A 803 12.62 38.05 21.54
C ILE A 803 12.34 38.77 20.23
N THR A 804 13.14 38.44 19.21
CA THR A 804 12.79 38.65 17.80
C THR A 804 11.95 37.48 17.29
N ASP A 805 11.15 37.67 16.24
CA ASP A 805 10.23 36.65 15.68
C ASP A 805 10.91 35.30 15.35
N SER A 806 12.23 35.26 15.18
CA SER A 806 13.02 34.04 14.97
C SER A 806 13.10 33.10 16.18
N ASN A 807 12.91 33.59 17.41
CA ASN A 807 13.07 32.80 18.64
C ASN A 807 11.74 32.26 19.19
N LEU A 808 10.60 32.76 18.73
CA LEU A 808 9.27 32.33 19.20
C LEU A 808 9.03 30.83 19.02
N ASP A 809 9.58 30.24 17.95
CA ASP A 809 9.45 28.82 17.64
C ASP A 809 10.16 27.91 18.67
N GLU A 810 11.37 28.28 19.10
CA GLU A 810 12.11 27.52 20.11
C GLU A 810 11.43 27.58 21.48
N PHE A 811 10.84 28.73 21.83
CA PHE A 811 10.19 28.93 23.13
C PHE A 811 8.88 28.16 23.26
N TYR A 812 8.00 28.14 22.24
CA TYR A 812 6.75 27.38 22.39
C TYR A 812 7.01 25.87 22.41
N LEU A 813 8.00 25.37 21.64
CA LEU A 813 8.43 23.97 21.65
C LEU A 813 9.12 23.58 22.95
N PHE A 814 9.89 24.48 23.55
CA PHE A 814 10.43 24.31 24.90
C PHE A 814 9.30 24.10 25.92
N HIS A 815 8.30 24.99 25.92
CA HIS A 815 7.16 24.86 26.82
C HIS A 815 6.34 23.59 26.52
N GLN A 816 6.21 23.18 25.26
CA GLN A 816 5.56 21.90 24.93
C GLN A 816 6.32 20.70 25.51
N ARG A 817 7.64 20.61 25.29
CA ARG A 817 8.48 19.52 25.85
C ARG A 817 8.45 19.49 27.37
N LYS A 818 8.53 20.65 28.02
CA LYS A 818 8.40 20.73 29.49
C LYS A 818 7.02 20.28 29.96
N GLY A 819 5.97 20.64 29.23
CA GLY A 819 4.63 20.14 29.50
C GLY A 819 4.55 18.62 29.40
N ASP A 820 5.17 18.02 28.38
CA ASP A 820 5.24 16.58 28.19
C ASP A 820 6.01 15.87 29.33
N GLU A 821 7.15 16.43 29.74
CA GLU A 821 7.94 15.94 30.87
C GLU A 821 7.17 15.99 32.19
N CYS A 822 6.46 17.10 32.45
CA CYS A 822 5.62 17.25 33.64
C CYS A 822 4.46 16.25 33.60
N LEU A 823 3.82 16.07 32.45
CA LEU A 823 2.73 15.13 32.26
C LEU A 823 3.17 13.69 32.51
N ALA A 824 4.34 13.28 32.00
CA ALA A 824 4.92 11.96 32.23
C ALA A 824 5.25 11.69 33.71
N LYS A 825 5.44 12.74 34.52
CA LYS A 825 5.67 12.66 35.97
C LYS A 825 4.40 12.81 36.81
N ASN A 826 3.22 12.86 36.16
CA ASN A 826 1.93 13.17 36.81
C ASN A 826 1.87 14.56 37.50
N ASP A 827 2.70 15.51 37.08
CA ASP A 827 2.66 16.90 37.54
C ASP A 827 1.75 17.76 36.64
N PHE A 828 0.46 17.69 36.91
CA PHE A 828 -0.58 18.24 36.04
C PHE A 828 -0.65 19.78 36.05
N GLU A 829 -0.33 20.43 37.16
CA GLU A 829 -0.36 21.91 37.26
C GLU A 829 0.79 22.53 36.46
N SER A 830 1.99 21.94 36.55
CA SER A 830 3.12 22.39 35.73
C SER A 830 2.89 22.08 34.26
N ALA A 831 2.37 20.88 33.94
CA ALA A 831 2.02 20.52 32.56
C ALA A 831 1.01 21.50 31.96
N PHE A 832 -0.03 21.86 32.73
CA PHE A 832 -1.02 22.86 32.33
C PHE A 832 -0.38 24.22 32.06
N THR A 833 0.46 24.71 32.97
CA THR A 833 1.13 26.00 32.85
C THR A 833 2.01 26.05 31.60
N HIS A 834 2.76 24.97 31.35
CA HIS A 834 3.63 24.84 30.19
C HIS A 834 2.85 24.73 28.87
N TYR A 835 1.82 23.89 28.78
CA TYR A 835 0.98 23.84 27.58
C TYR A 835 0.23 25.14 27.31
N LYS A 836 -0.29 25.79 28.36
CA LYS A 836 -0.91 27.11 28.24
C LYS A 836 0.07 28.12 27.64
N ARG A 837 1.30 28.15 28.16
CA ARG A 837 2.32 29.06 27.65
C ARG A 837 2.73 28.74 26.21
N SER A 838 2.84 27.47 25.86
CA SER A 838 3.10 27.03 24.48
C SER A 838 2.00 27.51 23.52
N LEU A 839 0.73 27.37 23.90
CA LEU A 839 -0.42 27.79 23.08
C LEU A 839 -0.62 29.32 23.05
N GLU A 840 -0.16 30.05 24.07
CA GLU A 840 -0.09 31.52 24.02
C GLU A 840 0.94 32.01 23.00
N LEU A 841 2.08 31.33 22.91
CA LEU A 841 3.18 31.67 21.99
C LEU A 841 2.87 31.21 20.55
N ASN A 842 2.25 30.04 20.38
CA ASN A 842 1.79 29.55 19.08
C ASN A 842 0.34 29.04 19.16
N PRO A 843 -0.64 29.92 18.94
CA PRO A 843 -2.06 29.56 18.96
C PRO A 843 -2.45 28.55 17.87
N ASN A 844 -1.65 28.35 16.83
CA ASN A 844 -1.97 27.48 15.69
C ASN A 844 -1.46 26.04 15.87
N ASN A 845 -0.95 25.67 17.05
CA ASN A 845 -0.42 24.34 17.32
C ASN A 845 -1.54 23.29 17.49
N PHE A 846 -2.20 22.93 16.40
CA PHE A 846 -3.31 21.96 16.38
C PHE A 846 -2.88 20.57 16.87
N LEU A 847 -1.59 20.21 16.74
CA LEU A 847 -1.05 18.96 17.25
C LEU A 847 -1.08 18.93 18.78
N LEU A 848 -0.61 20.01 19.43
CA LEU A 848 -0.69 20.15 20.88
C LEU A 848 -2.15 20.22 21.36
N ILE A 849 -3.02 20.92 20.64
CA ILE A 849 -4.46 20.95 20.92
C ILE A 849 -5.05 19.53 20.88
N SER A 850 -4.76 18.74 19.84
CA SER A 850 -5.20 17.33 19.76
C SER A 850 -4.63 16.49 20.90
N LYS A 851 -3.34 16.67 21.22
CA LYS A 851 -2.68 15.93 22.31
C LYS A 851 -3.31 16.22 23.68
N ILE A 852 -3.64 17.49 23.96
CA ILE A 852 -4.35 17.87 25.18
C ILE A 852 -5.75 17.25 25.20
N ALA A 853 -6.44 17.17 24.05
CA ALA A 853 -7.74 16.49 23.95
C ALA A 853 -7.63 14.97 24.21
N ASP A 854 -6.61 14.30 23.68
CA ASP A 854 -6.34 12.88 23.92
C ASP A 854 -6.07 12.61 25.41
N TYR A 855 -5.21 13.43 26.02
CA TYR A 855 -4.95 13.36 27.45
C TYR A 855 -6.21 13.56 28.31
N SER A 856 -7.02 14.58 27.97
CA SER A 856 -8.27 14.88 28.70
C SER A 856 -9.28 13.72 28.63
N THR A 857 -9.23 12.94 27.55
CA THR A 857 -10.10 11.76 27.33
C THR A 857 -9.67 10.58 28.19
N GLN A 858 -8.37 10.39 28.42
CA GLN A 858 -7.83 9.24 29.15
C GLN A 858 -7.95 9.35 30.68
N ASN A 859 -7.97 10.58 31.23
CA ASN A 859 -7.82 10.81 32.68
C ASN A 859 -9.03 11.51 33.33
N TYR A 860 -10.24 11.38 32.75
CA TYR A 860 -11.49 11.92 33.31
C TYR A 860 -11.37 13.40 33.75
N VAL A 861 -11.14 14.28 32.76
CA VAL A 861 -11.28 15.75 32.75
C VAL A 861 -10.89 16.52 34.04
N ASN A 862 -9.67 17.05 34.04
CA ASN A 862 -9.29 18.18 34.88
C ASN A 862 -9.81 19.49 34.23
N VAL A 863 -10.67 20.23 34.94
CA VAL A 863 -11.38 21.46 34.48
C VAL A 863 -10.45 22.50 33.85
N LYS A 864 -9.19 22.57 34.29
CA LYS A 864 -8.20 23.50 33.74
C LYS A 864 -7.87 23.16 32.28
N PHE A 865 -7.63 21.89 31.94
CA PHE A 865 -7.31 21.49 30.56
C PHE A 865 -8.49 21.66 29.60
N ASP A 866 -9.74 21.45 30.04
CA ASP A 866 -10.94 21.76 29.22
C ASP A 866 -11.01 23.24 28.86
N SER A 867 -10.82 24.12 29.85
CA SER A 867 -10.82 25.58 29.65
C SER A 867 -9.71 26.03 28.71
N LEU A 868 -8.51 25.46 28.84
CA LEU A 868 -7.39 25.72 27.94
C LEU A 868 -7.68 25.24 26.51
N LEU A 869 -8.23 24.04 26.35
CA LEU A 869 -8.55 23.48 25.04
C LEU A 869 -9.58 24.34 24.31
N LYS A 870 -10.67 24.74 24.98
CA LYS A 870 -11.68 25.65 24.43
C LYS A 870 -11.07 26.99 24.00
N THR A 871 -10.27 27.59 24.87
CA THR A 871 -9.62 28.89 24.61
C THR A 871 -8.61 28.80 23.46
N ALA A 872 -7.80 27.75 23.44
CA ALA A 872 -6.78 27.54 22.42
C ALA A 872 -7.40 27.28 21.05
N LEU A 873 -8.43 26.45 20.98
CA LEU A 873 -9.15 26.14 19.75
C LEU A 873 -9.83 27.38 19.16
N HIS A 874 -10.49 28.18 20.00
CA HIS A 874 -11.08 29.45 19.59
C HIS A 874 -10.02 30.41 19.03
N LYS A 875 -8.89 30.58 19.74
CA LYS A 875 -7.78 31.42 19.27
C LYS A 875 -7.14 30.91 17.98
N ALA A 876 -6.97 29.59 17.83
CA ALA A 876 -6.41 28.95 16.65
C ALA A 876 -7.26 29.24 15.41
N LEU A 877 -8.57 29.02 15.50
CA LEU A 877 -9.52 29.28 14.41
C LEU A 877 -9.54 30.76 14.03
N ILE A 878 -9.55 31.66 15.03
CA ILE A 878 -9.46 33.09 14.77
C ILE A 878 -8.14 33.45 14.08
N ASN A 879 -7.01 32.90 14.54
CA ASN A 879 -5.71 33.26 14.03
C ASN A 879 -5.48 32.76 12.59
N VAL A 880 -5.89 31.52 12.29
CA VAL A 880 -5.93 31.04 10.89
C VAL A 880 -6.92 31.85 10.07
N GLY A 881 -8.08 32.19 10.63
CA GLY A 881 -9.07 33.06 10.02
C GLY A 881 -8.57 34.46 9.63
N LYS A 882 -7.53 34.98 10.30
CA LYS A 882 -6.90 36.27 9.92
C LYS A 882 -6.10 36.17 8.62
N THR A 883 -5.58 34.98 8.29
CA THR A 883 -4.70 34.75 7.14
C THR A 883 -5.37 33.96 6.01
N GLY A 884 -6.42 33.18 6.29
CA GLY A 884 -7.11 32.31 5.32
C GLY A 884 -8.48 31.83 5.80
N SER A 885 -9.21 31.08 4.95
CA SER A 885 -10.44 30.38 5.37
C SER A 885 -10.09 29.09 6.11
N VAL A 886 -10.95 28.69 7.05
CA VAL A 886 -10.72 27.53 7.93
C VAL A 886 -11.51 26.29 7.52
N TYR A 887 -12.22 26.30 6.38
CA TYR A 887 -13.06 25.18 5.95
C TYR A 887 -12.33 23.82 5.93
N HIS A 888 -11.07 23.81 5.49
CA HIS A 888 -10.22 22.62 5.44
C HIS A 888 -9.87 22.04 6.82
N LEU A 889 -10.07 22.79 7.90
CA LEU A 889 -9.81 22.34 9.27
C LEU A 889 -10.98 21.57 9.87
N PHE A 890 -12.16 21.53 9.24
CA PHE A 890 -13.35 20.96 9.88
C PHE A 890 -13.20 19.46 10.17
N ASP A 891 -12.49 18.70 9.34
CA ASP A 891 -12.20 17.28 9.60
C ASP A 891 -11.42 17.08 10.90
N SER A 892 -10.28 17.77 11.04
CA SER A 892 -9.44 17.74 12.24
C SER A 892 -10.17 18.28 13.47
N LEU A 893 -10.97 19.32 13.28
CA LEU A 893 -11.78 19.93 14.32
C LEU A 893 -12.86 18.96 14.81
N SER A 894 -13.52 18.24 13.90
CA SER A 894 -14.55 17.27 14.20
C SER A 894 -14.01 16.09 15.01
N ILE A 895 -12.79 15.62 14.73
CA ILE A 895 -12.12 14.58 15.53
C ILE A 895 -11.86 15.08 16.95
N THR A 896 -11.30 16.29 17.05
CA THR A 896 -10.96 16.92 18.34
C THR A 896 -12.22 17.13 19.19
N ARG A 897 -13.31 17.64 18.59
CA ARG A 897 -14.61 17.83 19.26
C ARG A 897 -15.23 16.49 19.69
N SER A 898 -15.12 15.44 18.87
CA SER A 898 -15.56 14.07 19.25
C SER A 898 -14.82 13.54 20.47
N LYS A 899 -13.49 13.66 20.52
CA LYS A 899 -12.68 13.27 21.68
C LYS A 899 -13.10 14.04 22.94
N LEU A 900 -13.27 15.36 22.81
CA LEU A 900 -13.71 16.21 23.91
C LEU A 900 -15.09 15.84 24.44
N MET A 901 -16.05 15.59 23.55
CA MET A 901 -17.40 15.14 23.93
C MET A 901 -17.35 13.79 24.67
N ARG A 902 -16.55 12.82 24.20
CA ARG A 902 -16.36 11.53 24.90
C ARG A 902 -15.81 11.72 26.31
N ALA A 903 -14.78 12.56 26.47
CA ALA A 903 -14.19 12.85 27.76
C ALA A 903 -15.24 13.41 28.75
N LYS A 904 -16.09 14.33 28.30
CA LYS A 904 -17.10 14.99 29.15
C LYS A 904 -18.28 14.10 29.50
N LEU A 905 -18.77 13.33 28.54
CA LEU A 905 -19.84 12.35 28.77
C LEU A 905 -19.40 11.34 29.84
N ALA A 906 -18.15 10.87 29.78
CA ALA A 906 -17.60 9.92 30.74
C ALA A 906 -17.42 10.52 32.16
N ALA A 907 -17.15 11.82 32.29
CA ALA A 907 -16.84 12.46 33.56
C ALA A 907 -18.03 13.08 34.31
N PHE A 908 -19.06 13.60 33.60
CA PHE A 908 -20.05 14.49 34.22
C PHE A 908 -21.52 14.14 33.97
N LYS A 909 -21.84 13.13 33.15
CA LYS A 909 -23.25 12.78 32.82
C LYS A 909 -23.54 11.29 33.03
N PRO A 910 -23.70 10.82 34.28
CA PRO A 910 -23.94 9.40 34.58
C PRO A 910 -25.21 8.82 33.93
N SER A 911 -26.17 9.66 33.54
CA SER A 911 -27.38 9.28 32.80
C SER A 911 -27.16 8.98 31.31
N ILE A 912 -25.99 9.34 30.76
CA ILE A 912 -25.61 9.10 29.35
C ILE A 912 -24.33 8.27 29.34
N LYS A 913 -24.44 6.98 29.02
CA LYS A 913 -23.28 6.06 29.00
C LYS A 913 -22.70 5.98 27.60
N ILE A 914 -21.37 6.07 27.47
CA ILE A 914 -20.72 5.80 26.18
C ILE A 914 -20.80 4.30 25.91
N SER A 915 -21.29 3.94 24.73
CA SER A 915 -21.43 2.54 24.33
C SER A 915 -20.22 2.07 23.53
N HIS A 916 -19.77 0.84 23.78
CA HIS A 916 -18.70 0.16 23.03
C HIS A 916 -19.24 -0.69 21.86
N LEU A 917 -20.50 -0.49 21.45
CA LEU A 917 -21.14 -1.37 20.47
C LEU A 917 -20.61 -1.23 19.05
N ASN A 918 -20.29 -2.40 18.49
CA ASN A 918 -20.27 -2.71 17.07
C ASN A 918 -21.61 -2.31 16.41
N ASN A 919 -21.57 -1.91 15.14
CA ASN A 919 -22.68 -1.52 14.27
C ASN A 919 -23.80 -2.59 14.06
N SER A 920 -23.97 -3.57 14.95
CA SER A 920 -24.82 -4.75 14.74
C SER A 920 -26.19 -4.73 15.45
N LEU A 921 -26.64 -3.60 15.99
CA LEU A 921 -27.99 -3.48 16.57
C LEU A 921 -28.71 -2.24 16.01
N ILE A 922 -28.94 -2.22 14.69
CA ILE A 922 -29.97 -1.34 14.12
C ILE A 922 -31.29 -2.08 14.26
N ASN A 923 -32.16 -1.58 15.12
CA ASN A 923 -33.51 -2.09 15.26
C ASN A 923 -34.27 -1.76 13.97
N THR A 924 -34.44 -2.75 13.08
CA THR A 924 -35.10 -2.61 11.76
C THR A 924 -36.62 -2.48 11.87
N ASN A 925 -37.13 -1.90 12.96
CA ASN A 925 -38.57 -1.73 13.12
C ASN A 925 -39.01 -0.57 12.22
N ARG A 926 -39.48 -0.92 11.01
CA ARG A 926 -39.97 -0.03 9.94
C ARG A 926 -41.31 0.64 10.33
N GLN A 927 -41.42 1.19 11.53
CA GLN A 927 -42.55 2.05 11.86
C GLN A 927 -42.36 3.42 11.20
N ARG A 928 -43.38 3.85 10.47
CA ARG A 928 -43.47 5.17 9.86
C ARG A 928 -43.28 6.23 10.95
N LYS A 929 -42.23 7.05 10.82
CA LYS A 929 -41.90 8.08 11.81
C LYS A 929 -42.90 9.23 11.75
N LYS A 930 -43.29 9.75 12.91
CA LYS A 930 -44.08 10.98 13.03
C LYS A 930 -43.14 12.16 13.13
N ILE A 931 -43.03 12.95 12.07
CA ILE A 931 -42.17 14.13 12.02
C ILE A 931 -43.03 15.38 11.92
N ILE A 932 -42.72 16.39 12.73
CA ILE A 932 -43.34 17.72 12.63
C ILE A 932 -42.43 18.63 11.82
N LEU A 933 -42.97 19.22 10.75
CA LEU A 933 -42.38 20.40 10.11
C LEU A 933 -42.94 21.64 10.80
N LEU A 934 -42.10 22.30 11.59
CA LEU A 934 -42.45 23.47 12.38
C LEU A 934 -41.94 24.75 11.71
N THR A 935 -42.86 25.68 11.43
CA THR A 935 -42.53 26.97 10.82
C THR A 935 -43.26 28.13 11.51
N CYS A 936 -42.60 29.28 11.57
CA CYS A 936 -43.22 30.54 11.96
C CYS A 936 -43.44 31.42 10.72
N ILE A 937 -44.66 31.92 10.53
CA ILE A 937 -45.03 32.77 9.40
C ILE A 937 -45.31 34.20 9.84
N TRP A 938 -44.88 35.18 9.06
CA TRP A 938 -45.16 36.60 9.30
C TRP A 938 -44.91 37.45 8.05
N ALA A 939 -45.84 38.37 7.75
CA ALA A 939 -45.67 39.53 6.86
C ALA A 939 -45.20 39.25 5.41
N ARG A 940 -45.49 38.06 4.86
CA ARG A 940 -45.13 37.62 3.49
C ARG A 940 -46.17 36.67 2.85
N PRO A 941 -47.45 37.06 2.73
CA PRO A 941 -48.54 36.11 2.40
C PRO A 941 -48.35 35.40 1.05
N GLU A 942 -47.78 36.06 0.05
CA GLU A 942 -47.54 35.48 -1.28
C GLU A 942 -46.47 34.39 -1.24
N LEU A 943 -45.33 34.64 -0.59
CA LEU A 943 -44.27 33.64 -0.41
C LEU A 943 -44.73 32.51 0.51
N THR A 944 -45.42 32.85 1.60
CA THR A 944 -46.02 31.87 2.52
C THR A 944 -46.94 30.92 1.75
N ARG A 945 -47.77 31.42 0.83
CA ARG A 945 -48.61 30.56 -0.01
C ARG A 945 -47.81 29.55 -0.85
N ILE A 946 -46.69 29.98 -1.45
CA ILE A 946 -45.81 29.10 -2.25
C ILE A 946 -45.15 28.04 -1.36
N PHE A 947 -44.65 28.44 -0.19
CA PHE A 947 -44.09 27.55 0.81
C PHE A 947 -45.12 26.48 1.21
N LEU A 948 -46.34 26.89 1.58
CA LEU A 948 -47.41 25.98 2.01
C LEU A 948 -47.80 24.99 0.89
N ASP A 949 -47.92 25.47 -0.36
CA ASP A 949 -48.24 24.61 -1.52
C ASP A 949 -47.14 23.58 -1.80
N TYR A 950 -45.88 24.00 -1.74
CA TYR A 950 -44.73 23.12 -1.92
C TYR A 950 -44.70 22.01 -0.87
N TYR A 951 -44.78 22.35 0.42
CA TYR A 951 -44.72 21.34 1.49
C TYR A 951 -45.97 20.47 1.57
N ARG A 952 -47.14 20.96 1.13
CA ARG A 952 -48.32 20.10 0.90
C ARG A 952 -48.04 19.04 -0.16
N SER A 953 -47.41 19.43 -1.27
CA SER A 953 -47.00 18.47 -2.32
C SER A 953 -45.96 17.49 -1.80
N LEU A 954 -44.96 17.98 -1.05
CA LEU A 954 -43.91 17.16 -0.48
C LEU A 954 -44.48 16.12 0.51
N LYS A 955 -45.40 16.54 1.39
CA LYS A 955 -46.14 15.64 2.29
C LYS A 955 -46.89 14.55 1.54
N LYS A 956 -47.51 14.88 0.41
CA LYS A 956 -48.21 13.90 -0.44
C LYS A 956 -47.23 12.89 -1.05
N ASN A 957 -46.08 13.36 -1.53
CA ASN A 957 -45.05 12.49 -2.14
C ASN A 957 -44.40 11.55 -1.11
N LEU A 958 -44.27 12.01 0.14
CA LEU A 958 -43.63 11.27 1.23
C LEU A 958 -44.61 10.47 2.10
N LEU A 959 -45.88 10.37 1.69
CA LEU A 959 -46.96 9.79 2.51
C LEU A 959 -46.68 8.34 2.92
N ASP A 960 -46.04 7.54 2.07
CA ASP A 960 -45.76 6.13 2.41
C ASP A 960 -44.56 5.96 3.35
N GLN A 961 -43.76 7.01 3.54
CA GLN A 961 -42.45 6.94 4.19
C GLN A 961 -42.44 7.60 5.58
N VAL A 962 -43.20 8.69 5.76
CA VAL A 962 -43.22 9.47 7.01
C VAL A 962 -44.61 10.06 7.26
N ASP A 963 -45.04 10.08 8.52
CA ASP A 963 -46.20 10.85 8.95
C ASP A 963 -45.75 12.29 9.21
N LEU A 964 -45.84 13.11 8.15
CA LEU A 964 -45.41 14.50 8.19
C LEU A 964 -46.56 15.41 8.65
N THR A 965 -46.52 15.83 9.90
CA THR A 965 -47.42 16.85 10.46
C THR A 965 -46.85 18.24 10.15
N MET A 966 -47.70 19.16 9.68
CA MET A 966 -47.27 20.50 9.27
C MET A 966 -47.87 21.54 10.21
N LEU A 967 -47.02 22.23 10.97
CA LEU A 967 -47.42 23.18 12.01
C LEU A 967 -46.91 24.58 11.69
N ALA A 968 -47.82 25.55 11.67
CA ALA A 968 -47.52 26.95 11.43
C ALA A 968 -47.96 27.82 12.62
N VAL A 969 -47.07 28.69 13.10
CA VAL A 969 -47.41 29.73 14.08
C VAL A 969 -47.31 31.10 13.43
N GLY A 970 -48.42 31.83 13.39
CA GLY A 970 -48.52 33.17 12.83
C GLY A 970 -48.93 34.22 13.85
N SER A 971 -49.03 35.47 13.42
CA SER A 971 -49.49 36.59 14.26
C SER A 971 -50.47 37.51 13.53
N GLU A 972 -50.99 37.10 12.38
CA GLU A 972 -51.85 37.90 11.50
C GLU A 972 -53.34 37.48 11.62
N GLY A 973 -53.66 36.69 12.65
CA GLY A 973 -55.02 36.27 12.97
C GLY A 973 -55.64 35.37 11.89
N GLU A 974 -56.91 35.63 11.60
CA GLU A 974 -57.77 34.74 10.80
C GLU A 974 -57.32 34.59 9.34
N LYS A 975 -56.70 35.61 8.77
CA LYS A 975 -56.21 35.56 7.37
C LYS A 975 -55.14 34.49 7.19
N SER A 976 -54.17 34.43 8.11
CA SER A 976 -53.09 33.44 8.06
C SER A 976 -53.57 32.05 8.49
N ARG A 977 -54.57 31.98 9.38
CA ARG A 977 -55.28 30.71 9.69
C ARG A 977 -55.88 30.09 8.43
N GLN A 978 -56.75 30.83 7.73
CA GLN A 978 -57.42 30.34 6.53
C GLN A 978 -56.42 29.92 5.45
N LEU A 979 -55.35 30.70 5.27
CA LEU A 979 -54.29 30.37 4.34
C LEU A 979 -53.57 29.06 4.72
N CYS A 980 -53.16 28.88 5.97
CA CYS A 980 -52.49 27.66 6.42
C CYS A 980 -53.40 26.42 6.32
N GLU A 981 -54.62 26.52 6.84
CA GLU A 981 -55.57 25.40 6.88
C GLU A 981 -55.96 24.95 5.46
N GLN A 982 -56.08 25.88 4.49
CA GLN A 982 -56.32 25.56 3.07
C GLN A 982 -55.25 24.61 2.47
N TYR A 983 -54.00 24.70 2.93
CA TYR A 983 -52.90 23.86 2.46
C TYR A 983 -52.58 22.70 3.42
N GLY A 984 -53.42 22.47 4.44
CA GLY A 984 -53.29 21.36 5.38
C GLY A 984 -52.25 21.58 6.48
N PHE A 985 -51.93 22.84 6.80
CA PHE A 985 -51.14 23.22 7.98
C PHE A 985 -52.06 23.52 9.16
N GLU A 986 -51.71 23.00 10.32
CA GLU A 986 -52.36 23.37 11.58
C GLU A 986 -51.81 24.73 12.05
N TYR A 987 -52.72 25.67 12.37
CA TYR A 987 -52.36 27.06 12.65
C TYR A 987 -52.63 27.48 14.09
N TYR A 988 -51.63 28.13 14.68
CA TYR A 988 -51.71 28.77 15.99
C TYR A 988 -51.32 30.24 15.90
N ASN A 989 -51.95 31.09 16.71
CA ASN A 989 -51.69 32.52 16.72
C ASN A 989 -50.90 32.91 17.97
N PHE A 990 -49.75 33.58 17.78
CA PHE A 990 -48.91 34.09 18.85
C PHE A 990 -48.22 35.41 18.42
N PRO A 991 -48.03 36.40 19.31
CA PRO A 991 -47.36 37.66 18.98
C PRO A 991 -45.98 37.47 18.33
N ASN A 992 -45.61 38.31 17.37
CA ASN A 992 -44.34 38.20 16.63
C ASN A 992 -43.18 39.00 17.28
N ASN A 993 -43.40 39.64 18.42
CA ASN A 993 -42.38 40.44 19.09
C ASN A 993 -42.38 40.13 20.60
N PRO A 994 -41.28 39.57 21.15
CA PRO A 994 -40.07 39.16 20.44
C PRO A 994 -40.27 37.84 19.65
N ILE A 995 -39.52 37.66 18.55
CA ILE A 995 -39.61 36.46 17.69
C ILE A 995 -39.17 35.19 18.43
N SER A 996 -38.25 35.29 19.39
CA SER A 996 -37.84 34.18 20.27
C SER A 996 -39.03 33.52 20.95
N ASP A 997 -39.95 34.30 21.49
CA ASP A 997 -41.09 33.80 22.28
C ASP A 997 -42.07 33.07 21.38
N LYS A 998 -42.22 33.54 20.14
CA LYS A 998 -43.02 32.85 19.13
C LYS A 998 -42.45 31.49 18.76
N TRP A 999 -41.13 31.39 18.57
CA TRP A 999 -40.47 30.10 18.31
C TRP A 999 -40.45 29.18 19.52
N GLU A 1000 -40.30 29.72 20.72
CA GLU A 1000 -40.41 28.95 21.97
C GLU A 1000 -41.83 28.39 22.13
N TYR A 1001 -42.86 29.22 21.94
CA TYR A 1001 -44.25 28.77 21.94
C TYR A 1001 -44.50 27.70 20.86
N ALA A 1002 -43.99 27.92 19.65
CA ALA A 1002 -44.10 26.98 18.54
C ALA A 1002 -43.46 25.62 18.87
N LEU A 1003 -42.28 25.61 19.50
CA LEU A 1003 -41.60 24.38 19.90
C LEU A 1003 -42.35 23.65 21.02
N GLN A 1004 -42.83 24.38 22.03
CA GLN A 1004 -43.62 23.82 23.13
C GLN A 1004 -44.92 23.17 22.65
N LEU A 1005 -45.58 23.76 21.64
CA LEU A 1005 -46.75 23.14 21.01
C LEU A 1005 -46.48 21.74 20.47
N THR A 1006 -45.28 21.48 19.95
CA THR A 1006 -44.94 20.16 19.39
C THR A 1006 -45.00 19.02 20.42
N LYS A 1007 -44.87 19.34 21.72
CA LYS A 1007 -44.92 18.38 22.82
C LYS A 1007 -46.24 17.61 22.87
N SER A 1008 -47.37 18.26 22.58
CA SER A 1008 -48.70 17.61 22.60
C SER A 1008 -48.93 16.65 21.44
N TYR A 1009 -48.15 16.77 20.36
CA TYR A 1009 -48.26 15.92 19.16
C TYR A 1009 -47.43 14.63 19.27
N ASN A 1010 -46.57 14.51 20.29
CA ASN A 1010 -45.70 13.37 20.54
C ASN A 1010 -44.90 12.91 19.28
N PRO A 1011 -44.12 13.80 18.64
CA PRO A 1011 -43.36 13.48 17.43
C PRO A 1011 -42.16 12.57 17.73
N ASP A 1012 -41.69 11.82 16.74
CA ASP A 1012 -40.37 11.18 16.74
C ASP A 1012 -39.24 12.20 16.49
N GLY A 1013 -39.54 13.29 15.78
CA GLY A 1013 -38.62 14.40 15.57
C GLY A 1013 -39.32 15.66 15.03
N VAL A 1014 -38.68 16.81 15.20
CA VAL A 1014 -39.14 18.11 14.72
C VAL A 1014 -38.11 18.67 13.75
N ILE A 1015 -38.56 19.08 12.56
CA ILE A 1015 -37.79 19.85 11.60
C ILE A 1015 -38.13 21.32 11.79
N ILE A 1016 -37.14 22.11 12.20
CA ILE A 1016 -37.26 23.54 12.45
C ILE A 1016 -36.80 24.27 11.18
N MET A 1017 -37.68 25.08 10.61
CA MET A 1017 -37.44 25.71 9.31
C MET A 1017 -38.19 27.02 9.12
N GLY A 1018 -37.53 28.01 8.48
CA GLY A 1018 -38.17 29.28 8.16
C GLY A 1018 -39.24 29.14 7.07
N SER A 1019 -40.21 30.06 7.06
CA SER A 1019 -41.26 30.12 6.03
C SER A 1019 -40.76 30.59 4.65
N ASP A 1020 -39.46 30.83 4.53
CA ASP A 1020 -38.71 31.17 3.31
C ASP A 1020 -37.69 30.10 2.89
N ASP A 1021 -37.60 28.99 3.62
CA ASP A 1021 -36.66 27.91 3.35
C ASP A 1021 -37.31 26.76 2.58
N PHE A 1022 -36.72 26.37 1.45
CA PHE A 1022 -37.16 25.27 0.59
C PHE A 1022 -36.11 24.16 0.57
N VAL A 1023 -36.50 22.94 0.96
CA VAL A 1023 -35.62 21.77 0.92
C VAL A 1023 -36.24 20.68 0.06
N ASN A 1024 -35.42 19.96 -0.73
CA ASN A 1024 -35.91 18.87 -1.56
C ASN A 1024 -36.20 17.59 -0.76
N GLU A 1025 -36.82 16.61 -1.41
CA GLU A 1025 -37.23 15.33 -0.81
C GLU A 1025 -36.09 14.57 -0.13
N GLN A 1026 -34.88 14.65 -0.70
CA GLN A 1026 -33.71 13.93 -0.22
C GLN A 1026 -33.32 14.30 1.21
N LEU A 1027 -33.48 15.57 1.62
CA LEU A 1027 -33.16 15.96 3.00
C LEU A 1027 -34.07 15.25 4.02
N ILE A 1028 -35.38 15.20 3.72
CA ILE A 1028 -36.37 14.58 4.61
C ILE A 1028 -36.13 13.06 4.71
N LEU A 1029 -35.80 12.42 3.58
CA LEU A 1029 -35.42 11.00 3.52
C LEU A 1029 -34.24 10.67 4.45
N HIS A 1030 -33.17 11.47 4.40
CA HIS A 1030 -32.01 11.28 5.29
C HIS A 1030 -32.38 11.52 6.75
N TYR A 1031 -33.26 12.48 7.05
CA TYR A 1031 -33.73 12.72 8.42
C TYR A 1031 -34.55 11.56 8.98
N ILE A 1032 -35.35 10.88 8.17
CA ILE A 1032 -36.03 9.65 8.57
C ILE A 1032 -35.00 8.57 8.93
N GLN A 1033 -33.96 8.40 8.10
CA GLN A 1033 -32.88 7.47 8.36
C GLN A 1033 -32.15 7.79 9.67
N PHE A 1034 -31.81 9.06 9.90
CA PHE A 1034 -31.15 9.51 11.12
C PHE A 1034 -31.98 9.25 12.38
N LEU A 1035 -33.30 9.48 12.33
CA LEU A 1035 -34.18 9.11 13.44
C LEU A 1035 -34.24 7.59 13.67
N ASN A 1036 -34.20 6.77 12.61
CA ASN A 1036 -34.14 5.31 12.73
C ASN A 1036 -32.81 4.84 13.36
N GLU A 1037 -31.71 5.53 13.07
CA GLU A 1037 -30.39 5.27 13.65
C GLU A 1037 -30.23 5.80 15.09
N GLY A 1038 -31.18 6.61 15.57
CA GLY A 1038 -31.10 7.23 16.89
C GLY A 1038 -30.21 8.48 16.94
N VAL A 1039 -30.01 9.18 15.81
CA VAL A 1039 -29.33 10.48 15.80
C VAL A 1039 -30.17 11.52 16.56
N LEU A 1040 -29.51 12.26 17.47
CA LEU A 1040 -30.20 13.23 18.33
C LEU A 1040 -30.46 14.59 17.66
N PHE A 1041 -29.50 15.10 16.89
CA PHE A 1041 -29.58 16.39 16.20
C PHE A 1041 -28.87 16.30 14.85
N ALA A 1042 -29.42 16.91 13.79
CA ALA A 1042 -28.77 17.02 12.50
C ALA A 1042 -29.16 18.33 11.79
N GLY A 1043 -28.25 18.88 10.98
CA GLY A 1043 -28.53 20.05 10.16
C GLY A 1043 -27.53 20.25 9.04
N LEU A 1044 -27.89 21.12 8.10
CA LEU A 1044 -27.01 21.51 7.01
C LEU A 1044 -25.98 22.55 7.48
N THR A 1045 -24.80 22.61 6.87
CA THR A 1045 -23.80 23.67 7.08
C THR A 1045 -23.77 24.69 5.96
N ASP A 1046 -24.30 24.35 4.79
CA ASP A 1046 -24.34 25.17 3.59
C ASP A 1046 -25.77 25.27 3.02
N SER A 1047 -26.06 26.33 2.28
CA SER A 1047 -27.37 26.55 1.62
C SER A 1047 -27.24 27.51 0.45
N TYR A 1048 -28.18 27.42 -0.49
CA TYR A 1048 -28.34 28.41 -1.54
C TYR A 1048 -29.22 29.57 -1.06
N PHE A 1049 -28.91 30.80 -1.45
CA PHE A 1049 -29.76 31.96 -1.21
C PHE A 1049 -30.15 32.61 -2.52
N PHE A 1050 -31.46 32.79 -2.73
CA PHE A 1050 -32.02 33.36 -3.94
C PHE A 1050 -32.73 34.68 -3.65
N ASP A 1051 -32.37 35.75 -4.34
CA ASP A 1051 -33.03 37.06 -4.19
C ASP A 1051 -34.17 37.23 -5.20
N LEU A 1052 -35.40 37.40 -4.71
CA LEU A 1052 -36.57 37.58 -5.59
C LEU A 1052 -36.58 38.94 -6.29
N GLN A 1053 -35.83 39.94 -5.82
CA GLN A 1053 -35.69 41.24 -6.50
C GLN A 1053 -34.71 41.20 -7.67
N SER A 1054 -33.83 40.20 -7.72
CA SER A 1054 -32.81 40.08 -8.75
C SER A 1054 -32.82 38.68 -9.36
N THR A 1055 -33.36 38.56 -10.56
CA THR A 1055 -33.48 37.30 -11.31
C THR A 1055 -32.13 36.63 -11.63
N GLU A 1056 -31.01 37.31 -11.36
CA GLU A 1056 -29.63 36.84 -11.58
C GLU A 1056 -28.87 36.51 -10.28
N SER A 1057 -29.50 36.65 -9.11
CA SER A 1057 -28.82 36.57 -7.81
C SER A 1057 -29.16 35.29 -7.04
N LEU A 1058 -28.62 34.15 -7.49
CA LEU A 1058 -28.53 32.92 -6.72
C LEU A 1058 -27.09 32.67 -6.30
N VAL A 1059 -26.88 32.41 -5.01
CA VAL A 1059 -25.55 32.11 -4.48
C VAL A 1059 -25.56 30.88 -3.59
N HIS A 1060 -24.56 30.01 -3.74
CA HIS A 1060 -24.25 28.94 -2.80
C HIS A 1060 -23.36 29.49 -1.69
N TRP A 1061 -23.88 29.52 -0.46
CA TRP A 1061 -23.11 29.89 0.71
C TRP A 1061 -22.62 28.63 1.42
N LYS A 1062 -21.29 28.49 1.49
CA LYS A 1062 -20.55 27.32 2.02
C LYS A 1062 -20.56 27.24 3.56
N GLY A 1063 -21.28 28.13 4.24
CA GLY A 1063 -21.41 28.18 5.69
C GLY A 1063 -20.34 29.00 6.41
N TYR A 1064 -20.28 28.86 7.73
CA TYR A 1064 -19.30 29.55 8.59
C TYR A 1064 -17.89 28.97 8.41
N GLY A 1065 -16.86 29.82 8.41
CA GLY A 1065 -15.48 29.37 8.20
C GLY A 1065 -14.64 30.24 7.25
N ALA A 1066 -15.19 31.35 6.77
CA ALA A 1066 -14.46 32.28 5.88
C ALA A 1066 -13.44 33.14 6.66
N LYS A 1067 -12.65 33.91 5.92
CA LYS A 1067 -11.68 34.87 6.46
C LYS A 1067 -12.34 35.91 7.37
N ILE A 1068 -11.67 36.29 8.45
CA ILE A 1068 -12.17 37.32 9.40
C ILE A 1068 -12.35 38.67 8.72
N LYS A 1069 -11.44 39.06 7.82
CA LYS A 1069 -11.52 40.32 7.07
C LYS A 1069 -12.79 40.44 6.24
N ASP A 1070 -13.44 39.31 5.99
CA ASP A 1070 -14.65 39.19 5.17
C ASP A 1070 -15.90 38.91 6.03
N ASN A 1071 -15.82 39.14 7.35
CA ASN A 1071 -16.85 38.76 8.34
C ASN A 1071 -17.16 37.24 8.38
N GLY A 1072 -16.18 36.39 8.07
CA GLY A 1072 -16.38 34.94 7.83
C GLY A 1072 -16.59 34.02 9.05
N MET A 1073 -16.57 34.55 10.27
CA MET A 1073 -16.85 33.85 11.55
C MET A 1073 -16.16 32.46 11.66
N PRO A 1074 -14.81 32.39 11.60
CA PRO A 1074 -14.07 31.13 11.60
C PRO A 1074 -14.28 30.27 12.86
N GLU A 1075 -14.59 30.90 14.00
CA GLU A 1075 -14.89 30.22 15.26
C GLU A 1075 -16.16 29.38 15.21
N ARG A 1076 -17.08 29.69 14.28
CA ARG A 1076 -18.35 28.99 14.06
C ARG A 1076 -18.24 27.85 13.04
N LEU A 1077 -17.02 27.49 12.63
CA LEU A 1077 -16.79 26.42 11.66
C LEU A 1077 -17.49 25.12 12.06
N GLY A 1078 -18.27 24.60 11.11
CA GLY A 1078 -19.05 23.38 11.27
C GLY A 1078 -20.41 23.57 11.95
N GLU A 1079 -20.75 24.75 12.47
CA GLU A 1079 -22.10 24.97 12.98
C GLU A 1079 -23.14 24.83 11.87
N THR A 1080 -24.22 24.11 12.15
CA THR A 1080 -25.33 24.00 11.19
C THR A 1080 -26.02 25.35 11.03
N ILE A 1081 -26.60 25.63 9.87
CA ILE A 1081 -27.36 26.83 9.55
C ILE A 1081 -28.85 26.63 9.90
N GLY A 1082 -29.65 27.71 9.83
CA GLY A 1082 -31.07 27.68 10.21
C GLY A 1082 -32.01 26.93 9.23
N THR A 1083 -31.51 26.54 8.06
CA THR A 1083 -32.32 25.92 7.00
C THR A 1083 -32.53 24.43 7.26
N GLY A 1084 -33.63 24.09 7.93
CA GLY A 1084 -34.13 22.72 8.09
C GLY A 1084 -33.34 21.87 9.08
N ARG A 1085 -33.29 22.25 10.36
CA ARG A 1085 -32.62 21.47 11.42
C ARG A 1085 -33.54 20.38 11.97
N LEU A 1086 -33.04 19.15 12.11
CA LEU A 1086 -33.72 18.04 12.75
C LEU A 1086 -33.36 17.96 14.24
N VAL A 1087 -34.38 17.92 15.10
CA VAL A 1087 -34.25 17.66 16.53
C VAL A 1087 -35.07 16.42 16.86
N SER A 1088 -34.43 15.36 17.36
CA SER A 1088 -35.16 14.13 17.72
C SER A 1088 -36.01 14.33 18.97
N LYS A 1089 -37.03 13.49 19.14
CA LYS A 1089 -37.85 13.44 20.36
C LYS A 1089 -36.99 13.38 21.63
N LYS A 1090 -35.98 12.51 21.62
CA LYS A 1090 -35.14 12.31 22.80
C LYS A 1090 -34.37 13.56 23.17
N LEU A 1091 -33.87 14.30 22.17
CA LEU A 1091 -33.20 15.57 22.42
C LEU A 1091 -34.18 16.65 22.88
N LEU A 1092 -35.39 16.70 22.33
CA LEU A 1092 -36.44 17.63 22.80
C LEU A 1092 -36.77 17.39 24.27
N GLU A 1093 -36.91 16.13 24.69
CA GLU A 1093 -37.11 15.78 26.11
C GLU A 1093 -35.94 16.23 26.99
N MET A 1094 -34.70 16.05 26.52
CA MET A 1094 -33.50 16.50 27.24
C MET A 1094 -33.42 18.02 27.38
N LEU A 1095 -34.01 18.76 26.45
CA LEU A 1095 -34.07 20.22 26.45
C LEU A 1095 -35.39 20.76 27.05
N ASP A 1096 -36.25 19.90 27.57
CA ASP A 1096 -37.63 20.21 28.01
C ASP A 1096 -38.43 21.03 26.98
N TYR A 1097 -38.27 20.67 25.70
CA TYR A 1097 -38.89 21.35 24.55
C TYR A 1097 -38.62 22.87 24.53
N SER A 1098 -37.50 23.30 25.11
CA SER A 1098 -37.17 24.70 25.34
C SER A 1098 -35.79 25.05 24.82
N ILE A 1099 -35.74 26.03 23.91
CA ILE A 1099 -34.50 26.48 23.29
C ILE A 1099 -34.33 28.00 23.41
N TRP A 1100 -35.42 28.76 23.24
CA TRP A 1100 -35.38 30.22 23.14
C TRP A 1100 -36.03 30.95 24.30
N LYS A 1101 -36.39 30.21 25.36
CA LYS A 1101 -36.98 30.76 26.58
C LYS A 1101 -36.12 31.88 27.18
N ASP A 1102 -36.79 32.95 27.61
CA ASP A 1102 -36.24 34.11 28.31
C ASP A 1102 -35.13 34.87 27.54
N LEU A 1103 -35.06 34.76 26.21
CA LEU A 1103 -34.05 35.46 25.40
C LEU A 1103 -34.46 36.88 24.96
N GLU A 1104 -35.75 37.13 24.74
CA GLU A 1104 -36.30 38.40 24.22
C GLU A 1104 -35.61 38.97 22.95
N ILE A 1105 -35.29 38.10 21.98
CA ILE A 1105 -34.55 38.47 20.76
C ILE A 1105 -35.37 38.38 19.47
N ASN A 1106 -34.99 39.18 18.49
CA ASN A 1106 -35.63 39.25 17.17
C ASN A 1106 -34.73 38.83 15.99
N LYS A 1107 -33.46 38.46 16.25
CA LYS A 1107 -32.47 38.05 15.24
C LYS A 1107 -31.54 36.98 15.80
N HIS A 1108 -30.81 36.29 14.93
CA HIS A 1108 -29.78 35.31 15.28
C HIS A 1108 -30.27 34.09 16.08
N LEU A 1109 -31.53 33.70 15.93
CA LEU A 1109 -32.11 32.54 16.64
C LEU A 1109 -31.31 31.24 16.41
N GLU A 1110 -30.65 31.15 15.26
CA GLU A 1110 -29.84 30.01 14.86
C GLU A 1110 -28.61 29.78 15.75
N ILE A 1111 -27.99 30.84 16.27
CA ILE A 1111 -26.81 30.75 17.15
C ILE A 1111 -27.20 30.22 18.53
N HIS A 1112 -28.41 30.55 18.98
CA HIS A 1112 -28.91 30.13 20.29
C HIS A 1112 -29.22 28.64 20.34
N VAL A 1113 -29.62 28.02 19.22
CA VAL A 1113 -29.70 26.55 19.15
C VAL A 1113 -28.32 25.94 19.41
N THR A 1114 -27.26 26.44 18.75
CA THR A 1114 -25.89 25.96 18.99
C THR A 1114 -25.48 26.18 20.44
N HIS A 1115 -25.79 27.34 21.02
CA HIS A 1115 -25.51 27.61 22.45
C HIS A 1115 -26.22 26.62 23.37
N LYS A 1116 -27.50 26.31 23.09
CA LYS A 1116 -28.28 25.34 23.86
C LYS A 1116 -27.71 23.92 23.75
N LEU A 1117 -27.26 23.52 22.57
CA LEU A 1117 -26.54 22.25 22.39
C LEU A 1117 -25.19 22.23 23.13
N ASN A 1118 -24.49 23.37 23.15
CA ASN A 1118 -23.23 23.50 23.90
C ASN A 1118 -23.43 23.41 25.42
N GLU A 1119 -24.56 23.86 25.98
CA GLU A 1119 -24.90 23.68 27.41
C GLU A 1119 -24.91 22.20 27.81
N ILE A 1120 -25.25 21.32 26.87
CA ILE A 1120 -25.20 19.88 27.06
C ILE A 1120 -23.92 19.24 26.49
N ASP A 1121 -22.90 20.04 26.14
CA ASP A 1121 -21.63 19.60 25.52
C ASP A 1121 -21.80 18.87 24.18
N MET A 1122 -22.84 19.17 23.42
CA MET A 1122 -23.05 18.63 22.08
C MET A 1122 -22.41 19.56 21.04
N LEU A 1123 -21.21 19.20 20.58
CA LEU A 1123 -20.36 20.03 19.72
C LEU A 1123 -20.47 19.65 18.22
N PRO A 1124 -20.20 20.59 17.28
CA PRO A 1124 -20.34 20.31 15.85
C PRO A 1124 -19.35 19.28 15.33
N VAL A 1125 -19.85 18.20 14.74
CA VAL A 1125 -19.07 17.06 14.22
C VAL A 1125 -19.65 16.51 12.92
N LYS A 1126 -18.79 15.92 12.08
CA LYS A 1126 -19.18 15.15 10.91
C LYS A 1126 -19.83 13.81 11.28
N TYR A 1127 -20.54 13.22 10.32
CA TYR A 1127 -21.27 11.96 10.50
C TYR A 1127 -20.39 10.79 10.98
N GLN A 1128 -19.15 10.66 10.50
CA GLN A 1128 -18.26 9.59 10.97
C GLN A 1128 -17.74 9.78 12.40
N HIS A 1129 -17.84 10.98 12.97
CA HIS A 1129 -17.29 11.32 14.29
C HIS A 1129 -18.38 11.48 15.38
N LYS A 1130 -19.63 11.10 15.10
CA LYS A 1130 -20.69 10.99 16.11
C LYS A 1130 -20.35 9.94 17.17
N ILE A 1131 -20.89 10.10 18.38
CA ILE A 1131 -20.56 9.24 19.52
C ILE A 1131 -21.74 8.33 19.84
N PRO A 1132 -21.58 7.00 19.79
CA PRO A 1132 -22.62 6.09 20.25
C PRO A 1132 -22.78 6.21 21.77
N VAL A 1133 -24.00 6.47 22.22
CA VAL A 1133 -24.37 6.60 23.64
C VAL A 1133 -25.61 5.78 23.95
N GLU A 1134 -25.75 5.41 25.22
CA GLU A 1134 -26.95 4.82 25.78
C GLU A 1134 -27.59 5.85 26.74
N ILE A 1135 -28.87 6.15 26.52
CA ILE A 1135 -29.67 7.06 27.34
C ILE A 1135 -30.95 6.32 27.72
N ASP A 1136 -31.19 6.16 29.03
CA ASP A 1136 -32.35 5.42 29.58
C ASP A 1136 -32.55 4.02 28.96
N GLY A 1137 -31.45 3.28 28.76
CA GLY A 1137 -31.49 1.91 28.21
C GLY A 1137 -31.67 1.82 26.69
N LYS A 1138 -31.64 2.94 25.96
CA LYS A 1138 -31.74 2.98 24.49
C LYS A 1138 -30.52 3.61 23.84
N PHE A 1139 -30.14 3.11 22.67
CA PHE A 1139 -29.00 3.62 21.92
C PHE A 1139 -29.35 4.85 21.07
N TYR A 1140 -28.43 5.81 21.07
CA TYR A 1140 -28.47 7.03 20.29
C TYR A 1140 -27.08 7.40 19.78
N TYR A 1141 -27.03 8.29 18.79
CA TYR A 1141 -25.81 8.96 18.37
C TYR A 1141 -25.81 10.42 18.85
N TYR A 1142 -24.81 10.74 19.66
CA TYR A 1142 -24.58 12.03 20.28
C TYR A 1142 -23.61 12.89 19.45
N GLY A 1143 -23.96 14.16 19.25
CA GLY A 1143 -23.16 15.14 18.52
C GLY A 1143 -24.05 16.13 17.77
N HIS A 1144 -23.55 17.35 17.57
CA HIS A 1144 -24.21 18.33 16.70
C HIS A 1144 -23.84 17.97 15.27
N LEU A 1145 -24.60 17.05 14.67
CA LEU A 1145 -24.26 16.49 13.37
C LEU A 1145 -24.36 17.55 12.28
N SER A 1146 -23.23 17.80 11.64
CA SER A 1146 -23.03 18.86 10.66
C SER A 1146 -22.83 18.22 9.29
N LEU A 1147 -23.71 18.55 8.35
CA LEU A 1147 -23.81 17.88 7.05
C LEU A 1147 -23.79 18.92 5.93
N THR A 1148 -23.14 18.62 4.82
CA THR A 1148 -23.24 19.42 3.61
C THR A 1148 -24.36 18.91 2.70
N MET A 1149 -24.95 19.79 1.91
CA MET A 1149 -25.92 19.41 0.88
C MET A 1149 -25.36 18.34 -0.08
N ALA A 1150 -24.07 18.44 -0.43
CA ALA A 1150 -23.39 17.49 -1.29
C ALA A 1150 -23.28 16.08 -0.67
N GLU A 1151 -23.02 15.96 0.63
CA GLU A 1151 -22.96 14.67 1.35
C GLU A 1151 -24.31 13.92 1.32
N LEU A 1152 -25.42 14.66 1.27
CA LEU A 1152 -26.78 14.10 1.30
C LEU A 1152 -27.43 14.00 -0.08
N GLY A 1153 -26.80 14.53 -1.14
CA GLY A 1153 -27.48 14.77 -2.42
C GLY A 1153 -28.75 15.64 -2.27
N ALA A 1154 -28.80 16.45 -1.21
CA ALA A 1154 -29.93 17.31 -0.89
C ALA A 1154 -29.70 18.71 -1.45
N VAL A 1155 -30.77 19.47 -1.61
CA VAL A 1155 -30.71 20.89 -1.97
C VAL A 1155 -31.63 21.68 -1.06
N ALA A 1156 -31.08 22.76 -0.52
CA ALA A 1156 -31.76 23.70 0.35
C ALA A 1156 -31.56 25.12 -0.17
N VAL A 1157 -32.65 25.87 -0.30
CA VAL A 1157 -32.68 27.24 -0.83
C VAL A 1157 -33.45 28.15 0.11
N GLY A 1158 -32.80 29.19 0.63
CA GLY A 1158 -33.44 30.26 1.39
C GLY A 1158 -33.82 31.44 0.49
N ILE A 1159 -35.12 31.77 0.43
CA ILE A 1159 -35.66 32.81 -0.45
C ILE A 1159 -35.61 34.20 0.21
N LYS A 1160 -34.89 35.13 -0.40
CA LYS A 1160 -34.80 36.52 0.04
C LYS A 1160 -35.91 37.35 -0.61
N TYR A 1161 -37.00 37.50 0.14
CA TYR A 1161 -38.11 38.42 -0.10
C TYR A 1161 -37.78 39.86 0.36
N PRO A 1162 -38.20 40.92 -0.35
CA PRO A 1162 -37.87 42.31 -0.01
C PRO A 1162 -38.46 42.85 1.31
N LYS A 1163 -39.71 42.48 1.63
CA LYS A 1163 -40.42 42.94 2.84
C LYS A 1163 -40.48 41.85 3.91
N GLY A 1164 -40.28 42.20 5.18
CA GLY A 1164 -40.46 41.25 6.30
C GLY A 1164 -39.35 40.20 6.47
N ASN A 1165 -38.26 40.26 5.70
CA ASN A 1165 -37.11 39.37 5.88
C ASN A 1165 -36.10 39.93 6.89
N LEU A 1166 -35.60 39.07 7.77
CA LEU A 1166 -34.64 39.45 8.81
C LEU A 1166 -33.20 39.58 8.28
N SER A 1167 -32.87 38.93 7.15
CA SER A 1167 -31.56 38.98 6.50
C SER A 1167 -31.64 39.30 5.01
N ARG A 1168 -30.73 40.16 4.52
CA ARG A 1168 -30.55 40.49 3.09
C ARG A 1168 -29.54 39.55 2.45
N ILE A 1169 -29.64 39.30 1.14
CA ILE A 1169 -28.65 38.45 0.43
C ILE A 1169 -27.22 38.99 0.61
N THR A 1170 -27.06 40.32 0.67
CA THR A 1170 -25.78 41.01 0.91
C THR A 1170 -25.10 40.61 2.21
N ASN A 1171 -25.85 40.15 3.22
CA ASN A 1171 -25.28 39.69 4.49
C ASN A 1171 -24.48 38.40 4.33
N TYR A 1172 -24.73 37.64 3.26
CA TYR A 1172 -24.03 36.41 2.94
C TYR A 1172 -22.93 36.65 1.90
N LEU A 1173 -23.01 37.73 1.11
CA LEU A 1173 -22.02 38.13 0.09
C LEU A 1173 -20.74 38.75 0.67
N THR A 1174 -20.57 38.79 1.98
CA THR A 1174 -19.45 39.51 2.61
C THR A 1174 -18.12 38.77 2.50
N SER A 1175 -18.12 37.47 2.15
CA SER A 1175 -16.89 36.68 1.97
C SER A 1175 -16.81 35.96 0.64
N ALA A 1176 -15.84 36.36 -0.19
CA ALA A 1176 -15.58 35.75 -1.50
C ALA A 1176 -15.25 34.25 -1.39
N ASP A 1177 -14.58 33.84 -0.31
CA ASP A 1177 -14.21 32.44 -0.08
C ASP A 1177 -15.38 31.56 0.39
N ALA A 1178 -16.48 32.17 0.88
CA ALA A 1178 -17.66 31.46 1.41
C ALA A 1178 -18.79 31.34 0.39
N VAL A 1179 -18.71 32.03 -0.74
CA VAL A 1179 -19.84 32.22 -1.64
C VAL A 1179 -19.46 31.87 -3.05
N GLU A 1180 -20.32 31.12 -3.72
CA GLU A 1180 -20.22 30.82 -5.14
C GLU A 1180 -21.48 31.29 -5.85
N LYS A 1181 -21.33 32.08 -6.92
CA LYS A 1181 -22.47 32.55 -7.72
C LYS A 1181 -22.90 31.45 -8.68
N ILE A 1182 -24.20 31.16 -8.71
CA ILE A 1182 -24.77 30.16 -9.61
C ILE A 1182 -25.21 30.84 -10.89
N ASN A 1183 -24.71 30.34 -12.01
CA ASN A 1183 -25.14 30.75 -13.34
C ASN A 1183 -26.53 30.14 -13.62
N ASP A 1184 -27.41 30.92 -14.24
CA ASP A 1184 -28.78 30.53 -14.58
C ASP A 1184 -29.64 30.06 -13.37
N PRO A 1185 -29.97 30.96 -12.42
CA PRO A 1185 -30.72 30.65 -11.20
C PRO A 1185 -31.99 29.83 -11.40
N TRP A 1186 -32.78 30.18 -12.42
CA TRP A 1186 -34.05 29.51 -12.69
C TRP A 1186 -33.86 28.07 -13.17
N LEU A 1187 -32.84 27.83 -14.00
CA LEU A 1187 -32.52 26.48 -14.48
C LEU A 1187 -32.11 25.59 -13.30
N PHE A 1188 -31.29 26.12 -12.39
CA PHE A 1188 -30.92 25.43 -11.16
C PHE A 1188 -32.15 25.06 -10.31
N LEU A 1189 -33.07 26.02 -10.10
CA LEU A 1189 -34.29 25.75 -9.34
C LEU A 1189 -35.18 24.69 -10.02
N GLU A 1190 -35.31 24.71 -11.35
CA GLU A 1190 -36.08 23.70 -12.11
C GLU A 1190 -35.48 22.30 -12.04
N GLN A 1191 -34.17 22.17 -11.85
CA GLN A 1191 -33.50 20.88 -11.70
C GLN A 1191 -33.77 20.22 -10.33
N HIS A 1192 -34.06 21.03 -9.31
CA HIS A 1192 -34.12 20.55 -7.93
C HIS A 1192 -35.50 20.67 -7.26
N PHE A 1193 -36.40 21.48 -7.82
CA PHE A 1193 -37.75 21.70 -7.29
C PHE A 1193 -38.82 21.49 -8.38
N PRO A 1194 -40.06 21.11 -8.00
CA PRO A 1194 -41.14 20.92 -8.96
C PRO A 1194 -41.36 22.17 -9.79
N LYS A 1195 -41.51 21.99 -11.12
CA LYS A 1195 -41.76 23.08 -12.07
C LYS A 1195 -42.83 24.07 -11.61
N LYS A 1196 -43.94 23.56 -11.06
CA LYS A 1196 -45.02 24.38 -10.50
C LYS A 1196 -44.55 25.38 -9.44
N THR A 1197 -43.69 24.94 -8.52
CA THR A 1197 -43.15 25.79 -7.45
C THR A 1197 -42.20 26.84 -8.03
N VAL A 1198 -41.39 26.46 -9.02
CA VAL A 1198 -40.48 27.40 -9.69
C VAL A 1198 -41.26 28.45 -10.49
N ASP A 1199 -42.31 28.04 -11.21
CA ASP A 1199 -43.20 28.96 -11.95
C ASP A 1199 -43.89 29.95 -10.99
N GLN A 1200 -44.37 29.49 -9.84
CA GLN A 1200 -44.92 30.36 -8.80
C GLN A 1200 -43.89 31.37 -8.26
N LEU A 1201 -42.63 30.96 -8.08
CA LEU A 1201 -41.54 31.84 -7.67
C LEU A 1201 -41.17 32.86 -8.76
N LYS A 1202 -41.22 32.46 -10.04
CA LYS A 1202 -41.05 33.37 -11.19
C LYS A 1202 -42.13 34.44 -11.21
N ASP A 1203 -43.39 34.03 -11.10
CA ASP A 1203 -44.54 34.95 -11.07
C ASP A 1203 -44.41 35.95 -9.92
N LEU A 1204 -44.01 35.48 -8.74
CA LEU A 1204 -43.79 36.32 -7.58
C LEU A 1204 -42.61 37.28 -7.78
N SER A 1205 -41.49 36.80 -8.34
CA SER A 1205 -40.34 37.65 -8.68
C SER A 1205 -40.74 38.74 -9.69
N HIS A 1206 -41.48 38.40 -10.74
CA HIS A 1206 -41.99 39.37 -11.72
C HIS A 1206 -42.94 40.40 -11.09
N LEU A 1207 -43.82 39.97 -10.17
CA LEU A 1207 -44.69 40.88 -9.44
C LEU A 1207 -43.90 41.85 -8.56
N ILE A 1208 -42.92 41.33 -7.83
CA ILE A 1208 -42.04 42.13 -6.97
C ILE A 1208 -41.28 43.16 -7.81
N ILE A 1209 -40.63 42.74 -8.90
CA ILE A 1209 -39.85 43.61 -9.79
C ILE A 1209 -40.72 44.68 -10.44
N ARG A 1210 -41.99 44.39 -10.77
CA ARG A 1210 -42.93 45.41 -11.28
C ARG A 1210 -43.40 46.40 -10.22
N SER A 1211 -43.36 46.01 -8.94
CA SER A 1211 -43.84 46.81 -7.80
C SER A 1211 -42.75 47.61 -7.08
N SER A 1212 -41.48 47.27 -7.30
CA SER A 1212 -40.28 47.95 -6.83
C SER A 1212 -39.78 48.94 -7.86
#